data_AF-A0A2N5KMW2-F1
#
_entry.id   AF-A0A2N5KMW2-F1
#
_cell.length_a   1.000
_cell.length_b   1.000
_cell.length_c   1.000
_cell.angle_alpha   90.00
_cell.angle_beta   90.00
_cell.angle_gamma   90.00
#
_symmetry.space_group_name_H-M   'P 1'
#
loop_
_entity.id
_entity.type
_entity.pdbx_description
1 polymer ?
#
loop_
_entity_poly.entity_id
_entity_poly.type
_entity_poly.pdbx_seq_one_letter_code
_entity_poly.pdbx_strand_id
1 'polypeptide(L)'
;MLPREFWPKRADKSDAPRSLTIEVKDQAAETIAGYVAKIPPGAGAGRHEHLTHLCGVLLGRGVAFGDAEDVLVSAWSKVGGELAERAPREVPNTLRTTEQAIAEDRATGVPSLERITPGLYGELEAIFGWKVRITIGGREPGGEIVHFPSNGHGTLQPNARFNMTELGNAERFVARHGDDIRYCYPWGRWLVWNGARWERDESGKVHKRAKDTVRSIYAEAAAEGDDERRKSLVKHARASEAKNKIEAMLELAKSEVPVSPDELDPNPLLLNAPNGTIDLRTGELREHRRDDLITKMAGAEYDPQASAPEWAAFLERVQPGEELREFLQRGTGYSASGDTSEQCMFINHGPSGANGKTTFQEAVAGALGDYAMRTPTEMLLAKRGGGVPNDVARLKGARFVAASETEEGRRLAESLVKDLTGQDTISARFMRAEWFDFKPTHKLWLSTNHKPEIRGTDNGIWRRIRLVPWDVTIPPAEQDRKLSAKLRTEFPGVLAWIVRGCIAWQREGLRAPDEVRRATAEYRAEMDTLAAFLVDRCVVREGVWALADKLYQRYAMWCDANGERQEAQKAFVARLSERGFVRKRATKGADKGRYIWLGVGIRDDNDDPDDDLGSPSEPKARRGLPAESRTDTPNTSLMNYSGEPSEAKNQINVENKKPRKEMGENGSLGSLGSPHAGGQKEPLSAVLAPGQSATLGKLRDIEGVARELRRAGSGPAKMLAAYLEKPNRERLMYLTRAVLVARGEAPAGWEGLAGAVEAAAANPDNHPIGCECEGCL
;
A
#
# COMPACT_ATOMS: atom_id res chain seq x y z
N MET A 1 -7.13 -22.77 20.58
CA MET A 1 -6.77 -24.11 21.11
C MET A 1 -6.21 -24.92 19.96
N LEU A 2 -5.15 -25.70 20.16
CA LEU A 2 -4.57 -26.56 19.11
C LEU A 2 -5.27 -27.92 19.04
N PRO A 3 -5.20 -28.64 17.89
CA PRO A 3 -5.67 -30.03 17.78
C PRO A 3 -4.99 -30.99 18.75
N ARG A 4 -5.64 -32.12 19.03
CA ARG A 4 -5.29 -33.02 20.14
C ARG A 4 -4.01 -33.83 19.91
N GLU A 5 -3.56 -33.91 18.65
CA GLU A 5 -2.30 -34.48 18.21
C GLU A 5 -1.06 -33.61 18.52
N PHE A 6 -1.25 -32.32 18.86
CA PHE A 6 -0.16 -31.42 19.29
C PHE A 6 0.08 -31.42 20.81
N TRP A 7 -0.62 -32.25 21.57
CA TRP A 7 -0.38 -32.42 23.01
C TRP A 7 0.66 -33.54 23.23
N PRO A 8 1.60 -33.40 24.19
CA PRO A 8 2.67 -34.35 24.39
C PRO A 8 2.14 -35.70 24.88
N LYS A 9 2.13 -36.71 24.01
CA LYS A 9 1.87 -38.09 24.43
C LYS A 9 2.99 -38.56 25.35
N ARG A 10 2.61 -39.22 26.46
CA ARG A 10 3.54 -39.79 27.46
C ARG A 10 4.70 -40.52 26.80
N ALA A 11 5.91 -40.33 27.32
CA ALA A 11 7.07 -41.11 26.96
C ALA A 11 6.78 -42.61 27.10
N ASP A 12 7.25 -43.41 26.13
CA ASP A 12 7.13 -44.86 26.20
C ASP A 12 8.02 -45.41 27.32
N LYS A 13 7.53 -46.42 28.05
CA LYS A 13 8.20 -46.99 29.22
C LYS A 13 9.37 -47.94 28.87
N SER A 14 9.90 -47.85 27.65
CA SER A 14 10.90 -48.75 27.09
C SER A 14 12.34 -48.22 27.16
N ASP A 15 12.53 -46.90 27.22
CA ASP A 15 13.83 -46.29 27.52
C ASP A 15 13.94 -46.05 29.04
N ALA A 16 14.70 -46.92 29.73
CA ALA A 16 15.05 -46.67 31.13
C ALA A 16 15.99 -45.45 31.24
N PRO A 17 15.80 -44.56 32.24
CA PRO A 17 16.59 -43.34 32.35
C PRO A 17 18.07 -43.67 32.57
N ARG A 18 18.92 -43.24 31.63
CA ARG A 18 20.38 -43.30 31.81
C ARG A 18 20.79 -42.15 32.72
N SER A 19 21.44 -42.46 33.84
CA SER A 19 22.02 -41.46 34.73
C SER A 19 23.02 -40.58 33.98
N LEU A 20 22.87 -39.26 34.08
CA LEU A 20 23.80 -38.30 33.46
C LEU A 20 25.19 -38.40 34.09
N THR A 21 26.25 -38.24 33.27
CA THR A 21 27.62 -38.14 33.78
C THR A 21 27.80 -36.82 34.54
N ILE A 22 28.74 -36.80 35.49
CA ILE A 22 29.06 -35.60 36.29
C ILE A 22 29.41 -34.42 35.38
N GLU A 23 30.18 -34.67 34.32
CA GLU A 23 30.59 -33.67 33.32
C GLU A 23 29.38 -32.99 32.65
N VAL A 24 28.38 -33.77 32.22
CA VAL A 24 27.14 -33.26 31.62
C VAL A 24 26.29 -32.51 32.64
N LYS A 25 26.26 -32.98 33.90
CA LYS A 25 25.55 -32.28 34.98
C LYS A 25 26.18 -30.91 35.27
N ASP A 26 27.50 -30.84 35.40
CA ASP A 26 28.20 -29.59 35.70
C ASP A 26 28.15 -28.58 34.55
N GLN A 27 28.29 -29.04 33.30
CA GLN A 27 28.16 -28.20 32.11
C GLN A 27 26.75 -27.61 31.99
N ALA A 28 25.70 -28.43 32.19
CA ALA A 28 24.33 -27.95 32.21
C ALA A 28 24.10 -26.93 33.33
N ALA A 29 24.65 -27.19 34.53
CA ALA A 29 24.53 -26.30 35.67
C ALA A 29 25.20 -24.92 35.43
N GLU A 30 26.34 -24.89 34.74
CA GLU A 30 27.03 -23.65 34.37
C GLU A 30 26.28 -22.84 33.31
N THR A 31 25.79 -23.48 32.24
CA THR A 31 24.92 -22.81 31.25
C THR A 31 23.67 -22.23 31.93
N ILE A 32 22.98 -23.01 32.77
CA ILE A 32 21.78 -22.52 33.49
C ILE A 32 22.12 -21.33 34.39
N ALA A 33 23.19 -21.42 35.20
CA ALA A 33 23.60 -20.32 36.07
C ALA A 33 23.94 -19.04 35.27
N GLY A 34 24.66 -19.18 34.16
CA GLY A 34 25.02 -18.09 33.25
C GLY A 34 23.82 -17.42 32.56
N TYR A 35 22.66 -18.06 32.51
CA TYR A 35 21.40 -17.47 32.05
C TYR A 35 20.56 -16.90 33.21
N VAL A 36 20.42 -17.62 34.33
CA VAL A 36 19.64 -17.19 35.50
C VAL A 36 20.22 -15.91 36.12
N ALA A 37 21.55 -15.76 36.14
CA ALA A 37 22.23 -14.56 36.65
C ALA A 37 21.87 -13.28 35.86
N LYS A 38 21.47 -13.39 34.59
CA LYS A 38 21.09 -12.26 33.72
C LYS A 38 19.65 -11.77 33.97
N ILE A 39 18.81 -12.55 34.68
CA ILE A 39 17.43 -12.16 35.01
C ILE A 39 17.46 -11.13 36.15
N PRO A 40 16.90 -9.92 36.01
CA PRO A 40 17.00 -8.87 37.04
C PRO A 40 16.40 -9.26 38.41
N PRO A 41 17.06 -8.91 39.54
CA PRO A 41 16.45 -8.99 40.86
C PRO A 41 15.22 -8.07 40.96
N GLY A 42 14.18 -8.50 41.69
CA GLY A 42 12.97 -7.70 41.90
C GLY A 42 11.90 -7.80 40.80
N ALA A 43 12.19 -8.44 39.67
CA ALA A 43 11.16 -8.82 38.70
C ALA A 43 10.26 -9.92 39.30
N GLY A 44 9.08 -9.52 39.81
CA GLY A 44 8.09 -10.44 40.38
C GLY A 44 7.73 -11.59 39.45
N ALA A 45 7.52 -12.78 40.02
CA ALA A 45 7.38 -14.08 39.34
C ALA A 45 8.62 -14.59 38.57
N GLY A 46 9.30 -13.75 37.78
CA GLY A 46 10.24 -14.17 36.72
C GLY A 46 11.24 -15.29 37.06
N ARG A 47 12.00 -15.18 38.16
CA ARG A 47 13.01 -16.21 38.53
C ARG A 47 12.42 -17.53 39.07
N HIS A 48 11.20 -17.51 39.62
CA HIS A 48 10.52 -18.71 40.14
C HIS A 48 9.67 -19.39 39.04
N GLU A 49 9.06 -18.59 38.17
CA GLU A 49 8.43 -19.03 36.92
C GLU A 49 9.47 -19.71 36.01
N HIS A 50 10.69 -19.15 35.92
CA HIS A 50 11.83 -19.76 35.22
C HIS A 50 12.21 -21.14 35.77
N LEU A 51 12.43 -21.28 37.09
CA LEU A 51 12.70 -22.58 37.72
C LEU A 51 11.61 -23.60 37.40
N THR A 52 10.34 -23.19 37.47
CA THR A 52 9.19 -24.06 37.20
C THR A 52 9.17 -24.55 35.75
N HIS A 53 9.42 -23.67 34.78
CA HIS A 53 9.53 -24.06 33.36
C HIS A 53 10.74 -24.96 33.10
N LEU A 54 11.86 -24.71 33.77
CA LEU A 54 13.10 -25.47 33.60
C LEU A 54 12.98 -26.89 34.17
N CYS A 55 12.35 -27.06 35.34
CA CYS A 55 11.90 -28.36 35.85
C CYS A 55 10.99 -29.08 34.83
N GLY A 56 10.05 -28.35 34.22
CA GLY A 56 9.13 -28.89 33.22
C GLY A 56 9.83 -29.41 31.97
N VAL A 57 10.87 -28.71 31.51
CA VAL A 57 11.68 -29.10 30.35
C VAL A 57 12.57 -30.31 30.67
N LEU A 58 13.28 -30.33 31.80
CA LEU A 58 14.17 -31.44 32.18
C LEU A 58 13.40 -32.75 32.37
N LEU A 59 12.36 -32.74 33.20
CA LEU A 59 11.53 -33.92 33.46
C LEU A 59 10.72 -34.31 32.20
N GLY A 60 10.21 -33.33 31.45
CA GLY A 60 9.47 -33.54 30.20
C GLY A 60 10.32 -34.12 29.05
N ARG A 61 11.66 -34.01 29.13
CA ARG A 61 12.61 -34.66 28.21
C ARG A 61 13.26 -35.92 28.79
N GLY A 62 12.80 -36.40 29.96
CA GLY A 62 13.19 -37.71 30.51
C GLY A 62 14.50 -37.71 31.31
N VAL A 63 14.98 -36.55 31.78
CA VAL A 63 16.05 -36.50 32.79
C VAL A 63 15.50 -37.08 34.10
N ALA A 64 16.27 -37.95 34.76
CA ALA A 64 15.86 -38.54 36.03
C ALA A 64 15.69 -37.48 37.12
N PHE A 65 14.75 -37.67 38.05
CA PHE A 65 14.43 -36.69 39.10
C PHE A 65 15.68 -36.21 39.86
N GLY A 66 16.50 -37.14 40.37
CA GLY A 66 17.73 -36.81 41.09
C GLY A 66 18.80 -36.14 40.21
N ASP A 67 18.89 -36.49 38.93
CA ASP A 67 19.82 -35.83 38.00
C ASP A 67 19.38 -34.39 37.69
N ALA A 68 18.07 -34.14 37.60
CA ALA A 68 17.52 -32.79 37.47
C ALA A 68 17.68 -31.99 38.76
N GLU A 69 17.56 -32.62 39.92
CA GLU A 69 17.81 -32.01 41.24
C GLU A 69 19.29 -31.59 41.38
N ASP A 70 20.23 -32.48 41.10
CA ASP A 70 21.68 -32.20 41.11
C ASP A 70 22.02 -30.99 40.22
N VAL A 71 21.55 -31.00 38.97
CA VAL A 71 21.82 -29.92 37.98
C VAL A 71 21.24 -28.58 38.45
N LEU A 72 20.00 -28.57 38.95
CA LEU A 72 19.33 -27.33 39.33
C LEU A 72 19.82 -26.78 40.68
N VAL A 73 20.11 -27.63 41.66
CA VAL A 73 20.73 -27.21 42.93
C VAL A 73 22.15 -26.69 42.67
N SER A 74 22.94 -27.36 41.83
CA SER A 74 24.27 -26.88 41.40
C SER A 74 24.15 -25.52 40.70
N ALA A 75 23.23 -25.38 39.73
CA ALA A 75 23.03 -24.13 38.99
C ALA A 75 22.63 -22.95 39.90
N TRP A 76 21.62 -23.13 40.77
CA TRP A 76 21.19 -22.08 41.69
C TRP A 76 22.28 -21.73 42.73
N SER A 77 23.11 -22.71 43.12
CA SER A 77 24.29 -22.49 43.96
C SER A 77 25.36 -21.66 43.24
N LYS A 78 25.64 -21.97 41.96
CA LYS A 78 26.59 -21.23 41.10
C LYS A 78 26.13 -19.79 40.79
N VAL A 79 24.84 -19.45 40.95
CA VAL A 79 24.32 -18.07 40.83
C VAL A 79 24.57 -17.23 42.11
N GLY A 80 24.59 -17.85 43.29
CA GLY A 80 24.89 -17.20 44.57
C GLY A 80 23.75 -16.35 45.18
N GLY A 81 24.05 -15.75 46.34
CA GLY A 81 23.11 -14.96 47.14
C GLY A 81 21.97 -15.80 47.74
N GLU A 82 20.83 -15.17 48.04
CA GLU A 82 19.63 -15.83 48.60
C GLU A 82 19.17 -17.04 47.78
N LEU A 83 19.45 -17.09 46.47
CA LEU A 83 19.09 -18.21 45.61
C LEU A 83 19.86 -19.48 45.96
N ALA A 84 21.15 -19.36 46.31
CA ALA A 84 21.98 -20.49 46.73
C ALA A 84 21.52 -21.05 48.09
N GLU A 85 21.22 -20.17 49.05
CA GLU A 85 20.71 -20.55 50.37
C GLU A 85 19.35 -21.26 50.30
N ARG A 86 18.51 -20.90 49.32
CA ARG A 86 17.16 -21.46 49.13
C ARG A 86 17.13 -22.67 48.20
N ALA A 87 18.16 -22.88 47.37
CA ALA A 87 18.20 -23.95 46.36
C ALA A 87 17.87 -25.35 46.92
N PRO A 88 18.48 -25.82 48.02
CA PRO A 88 18.25 -27.17 48.54
C PRO A 88 16.84 -27.40 49.09
N ARG A 89 16.04 -26.33 49.27
CA ARG A 89 14.66 -26.39 49.72
C ARG A 89 13.66 -26.14 48.60
N GLU A 90 13.94 -25.22 47.68
CA GLU A 90 13.00 -24.85 46.62
C GLU A 90 13.07 -25.76 45.40
N VAL A 91 14.27 -26.14 44.94
CA VAL A 91 14.45 -27.00 43.75
C VAL A 91 13.73 -28.35 43.89
N PRO A 92 13.88 -29.14 44.98
CA PRO A 92 13.26 -30.46 45.08
C PRO A 92 11.73 -30.37 45.22
N ASN A 93 11.24 -29.29 45.85
CA ASN A 93 9.81 -29.05 45.97
C ASN A 93 9.18 -28.64 44.62
N THR A 94 9.82 -27.78 43.85
CA THR A 94 9.36 -27.38 42.51
C THR A 94 9.48 -28.52 41.51
N LEU A 95 10.52 -29.36 41.58
CA LEU A 95 10.60 -30.61 40.79
C LEU A 95 9.42 -31.53 41.10
N ARG A 96 9.12 -31.79 42.37
CA ARG A 96 8.01 -32.67 42.79
C ARG A 96 6.63 -32.14 42.39
N THR A 97 6.36 -30.85 42.54
CA THR A 97 5.08 -30.28 42.08
C THR A 97 4.99 -30.25 40.55
N THR A 98 6.12 -30.09 39.85
CA THR A 98 6.16 -30.14 38.38
C THR A 98 6.02 -31.56 37.84
N GLU A 99 6.60 -32.57 38.49
CA GLU A 99 6.39 -33.98 38.16
C GLU A 99 4.90 -34.37 38.27
N GLN A 100 4.24 -33.95 39.35
CA GLN A 100 2.79 -34.12 39.48
C GLN A 100 2.01 -33.34 38.39
N ALA A 101 2.42 -32.11 38.07
CA ALA A 101 1.80 -31.35 36.99
C ALA A 101 2.01 -31.97 35.60
N ILE A 102 3.13 -32.65 35.35
CA ILE A 102 3.38 -33.45 34.13
C ILE A 102 2.49 -34.70 34.13
N ALA A 103 2.37 -35.40 35.25
CA ALA A 103 1.51 -36.58 35.37
C ALA A 103 0.02 -36.28 35.11
N GLU A 104 -0.40 -35.04 35.41
CA GLU A 104 -1.75 -34.48 35.20
C GLU A 104 -1.93 -33.69 33.88
N ASP A 105 -0.91 -33.61 33.01
CA ASP A 105 -0.93 -32.87 31.74
C ASP A 105 -1.20 -31.34 31.88
N ARG A 106 -0.68 -30.74 32.96
CA ARG A 106 -0.82 -29.30 33.31
C ARG A 106 0.50 -28.53 33.32
N ALA A 107 1.60 -29.15 32.91
CA ALA A 107 2.94 -28.56 32.93
C ALA A 107 3.18 -27.54 31.79
N THR A 108 4.16 -26.66 31.99
CA THR A 108 4.59 -25.65 31.00
C THR A 108 5.93 -26.05 30.38
N GLY A 109 6.04 -25.93 29.06
CA GLY A 109 7.18 -26.44 28.29
C GLY A 109 8.06 -25.34 27.67
N VAL A 110 8.88 -25.77 26.71
CA VAL A 110 9.92 -24.95 26.02
C VAL A 110 9.48 -23.54 25.63
N PRO A 111 8.31 -23.28 25.00
CA PRO A 111 7.90 -21.92 24.61
C PRO A 111 7.74 -20.95 25.80
N SER A 112 7.50 -21.48 27.00
CA SER A 112 7.37 -20.67 28.21
C SER A 112 8.74 -20.34 28.83
N LEU A 113 9.73 -21.25 28.71
CA LEU A 113 11.12 -21.05 29.13
C LEU A 113 11.84 -20.04 28.22
N GLU A 114 11.76 -20.24 26.90
CA GLU A 114 12.40 -19.38 25.89
C GLU A 114 11.88 -17.93 25.90
N ARG A 115 10.64 -17.72 26.37
CA ARG A 115 10.06 -16.40 26.61
C ARG A 115 10.75 -15.63 27.76
N ILE A 116 11.37 -16.32 28.72
CA ILE A 116 12.02 -15.72 29.89
C ILE A 116 13.55 -15.69 29.72
N THR A 117 14.14 -16.74 29.14
CA THR A 117 15.57 -16.82 28.80
C THR A 117 15.74 -17.37 27.38
N PRO A 118 15.68 -16.52 26.34
CA PRO A 118 15.86 -16.94 24.95
C PRO A 118 17.23 -17.58 24.70
N GLY A 119 17.26 -18.70 24.00
CA GLY A 119 18.46 -19.47 23.63
C GLY A 119 18.89 -20.52 24.67
N LEU A 120 18.46 -20.43 25.93
CA LEU A 120 18.84 -21.39 26.97
C LEU A 120 18.42 -22.82 26.59
N TYR A 121 17.26 -22.99 25.97
CA TYR A 121 16.80 -24.30 25.55
C TYR A 121 17.72 -24.93 24.48
N GLY A 122 18.24 -24.12 23.54
CA GLY A 122 19.13 -24.59 22.48
C GLY A 122 20.47 -25.09 23.01
N GLU A 123 21.05 -24.40 24.00
CA GLU A 123 22.26 -24.87 24.68
C GLU A 123 22.00 -26.18 25.45
N LEU A 124 20.87 -26.29 26.17
CA LEU A 124 20.53 -27.52 26.90
C LEU A 124 20.21 -28.70 25.97
N GLU A 125 19.58 -28.47 24.82
CA GLU A 125 19.35 -29.50 23.79
C GLU A 125 20.68 -30.04 23.23
N ALA A 126 21.71 -29.18 23.10
CA ALA A 126 23.06 -29.59 22.74
C ALA A 126 23.78 -30.35 23.87
N ILE A 127 23.75 -29.84 25.11
CA ILE A 127 24.45 -30.43 26.28
C ILE A 127 23.90 -31.82 26.63
N PHE A 128 22.58 -32.00 26.65
CA PHE A 128 21.96 -33.30 26.92
C PHE A 128 21.80 -34.19 25.67
N GLY A 129 22.19 -33.71 24.48
CA GLY A 129 22.06 -34.43 23.22
C GLY A 129 20.63 -34.81 22.84
N TRP A 130 19.64 -33.99 23.22
CA TRP A 130 18.22 -34.30 23.07
C TRP A 130 17.77 -34.28 21.60
N LYS A 131 17.78 -35.44 20.94
CA LYS A 131 17.25 -35.56 19.58
C LYS A 131 15.73 -35.39 19.57
N VAL A 132 15.22 -34.53 18.67
CA VAL A 132 13.79 -34.37 18.39
C VAL A 132 13.23 -35.66 17.78
N ARG A 133 12.60 -36.51 18.62
CA ARG A 133 11.86 -37.69 18.15
C ARG A 133 10.48 -37.29 17.62
N ILE A 134 10.35 -37.22 16.29
CA ILE A 134 9.05 -37.38 15.63
C ILE A 134 8.79 -38.88 15.49
N THR A 135 7.78 -39.39 16.18
CA THR A 135 7.44 -40.83 16.14
C THR A 135 6.22 -41.08 15.27
N ILE A 136 6.46 -41.46 14.01
CA ILE A 136 5.45 -42.14 13.19
C ILE A 136 5.44 -43.61 13.63
N GLY A 137 4.25 -44.18 13.87
CA GLY A 137 4.08 -45.37 14.71
C GLY A 137 4.18 -46.72 13.99
N GLY A 138 4.35 -47.78 14.78
CA GLY A 138 4.34 -49.18 14.34
C GLY A 138 5.70 -49.86 14.52
N ARG A 139 5.74 -50.96 15.29
CA ARG A 139 6.96 -51.72 15.60
C ARG A 139 6.82 -53.16 15.13
N GLU A 140 7.76 -53.63 14.32
CA GLU A 140 8.10 -55.06 14.24
C GLU A 140 9.52 -55.28 14.79
N PRO A 141 9.82 -56.42 15.43
CA PRO A 141 11.14 -56.71 16.00
C PRO A 141 12.03 -57.51 15.04
N GLY A 142 13.17 -56.97 14.61
CA GLY A 142 14.23 -57.78 13.98
C GLY A 142 15.19 -57.10 12.99
N GLY A 143 14.93 -55.87 12.56
CA GLY A 143 15.80 -55.16 11.61
C GLY A 143 16.94 -54.36 12.27
N GLU A 144 18.11 -54.33 11.63
CA GLU A 144 19.22 -53.44 12.02
C GLU A 144 18.86 -51.95 11.83
N ILE A 145 19.32 -51.09 12.75
CA ILE A 145 19.01 -49.65 12.72
C ILE A 145 19.97 -48.95 11.75
N VAL A 146 19.50 -48.63 10.54
CA VAL A 146 20.18 -47.70 9.63
C VAL A 146 19.86 -46.26 10.04
N HIS A 147 20.88 -45.48 10.39
CA HIS A 147 20.72 -44.05 10.71
C HIS A 147 20.61 -43.20 9.43
N PHE A 148 19.53 -42.44 9.31
CA PHE A 148 19.41 -41.32 8.37
C PHE A 148 19.68 -39.99 9.10
N PRO A 149 20.45 -39.06 8.49
CA PRO A 149 20.68 -37.75 9.07
C PRO A 149 19.50 -36.80 8.82
N SER A 150 18.83 -36.37 9.88
CA SER A 150 17.78 -35.35 9.82
C SER A 150 18.37 -33.95 9.70
N ASN A 151 18.71 -33.52 8.48
CA ASN A 151 18.75 -32.12 8.02
C ASN A 151 19.13 -32.07 6.53
N GLY A 152 18.62 -31.07 5.79
CA GLY A 152 18.75 -30.91 4.33
C GLY A 152 20.14 -30.50 3.81
N HIS A 153 21.22 -30.97 4.44
CA HIS A 153 22.62 -30.77 4.03
C HIS A 153 23.37 -32.11 4.02
N GLY A 154 22.71 -33.16 3.53
CA GLY A 154 23.29 -34.49 3.41
C GLY A 154 24.12 -34.64 2.15
N THR A 155 25.43 -34.43 2.23
CA THR A 155 26.35 -34.91 1.18
C THR A 155 26.14 -36.41 0.96
N LEU A 156 25.98 -36.82 -0.30
CA LEU A 156 25.67 -38.18 -0.72
C LEU A 156 26.49 -39.23 0.03
N GLN A 157 25.85 -39.96 0.96
CA GLN A 157 26.40 -41.18 1.55
C GLN A 157 26.48 -42.25 0.44
N PRO A 158 27.67 -42.63 -0.07
CA PRO A 158 27.77 -43.42 -1.31
C PRO A 158 27.21 -44.83 -1.20
N ASN A 159 26.96 -45.30 0.02
CA ASN A 159 26.54 -46.66 0.36
C ASN A 159 25.11 -46.75 0.92
N ALA A 160 24.27 -45.72 0.76
CA ALA A 160 22.89 -45.71 1.27
C ALA A 160 22.04 -46.83 0.63
N ARG A 161 21.73 -47.88 1.39
CA ARG A 161 20.94 -49.04 0.94
C ARG A 161 19.44 -48.80 1.17
N PHE A 162 18.77 -48.19 0.19
CA PHE A 162 17.32 -47.98 0.24
C PHE A 162 16.49 -49.24 -0.04
N ASN A 163 15.31 -49.32 0.57
CA ASN A 163 14.38 -50.43 0.42
C ASN A 163 13.81 -50.58 -1.01
N MET A 164 13.32 -51.78 -1.35
CA MET A 164 12.64 -52.08 -2.62
C MET A 164 11.13 -51.89 -2.50
N THR A 165 10.71 -50.67 -2.12
CA THR A 165 9.32 -50.27 -1.85
C THR A 165 9.04 -48.87 -2.42
N GLU A 166 7.78 -48.42 -2.40
CA GLU A 166 7.39 -47.06 -2.77
C GLU A 166 8.02 -46.01 -1.85
N LEU A 167 8.11 -46.32 -0.55
CA LEU A 167 8.81 -45.47 0.43
C LEU A 167 10.32 -45.46 0.16
N GLY A 168 10.94 -46.62 -0.09
CA GLY A 168 12.35 -46.68 -0.51
C GLY A 168 12.62 -45.92 -1.81
N ASN A 169 11.64 -45.86 -2.72
CA ASN A 169 11.70 -45.01 -3.90
C ASN A 169 11.59 -43.51 -3.57
N ALA A 170 10.77 -43.12 -2.59
CA ALA A 170 10.72 -41.74 -2.11
C ALA A 170 12.04 -41.34 -1.42
N GLU A 171 12.60 -42.20 -0.57
CA GLU A 171 13.93 -42.03 0.03
C GLU A 171 15.02 -41.84 -1.04
N ARG A 172 15.04 -42.68 -2.09
CA ARG A 172 15.95 -42.56 -3.26
C ARG A 172 15.79 -41.22 -3.98
N PHE A 173 14.56 -40.79 -4.18
CA PHE A 173 14.23 -39.54 -4.87
C PHE A 173 14.67 -38.31 -4.07
N VAL A 174 14.43 -38.32 -2.75
CA VAL A 174 14.88 -37.26 -1.84
C VAL A 174 16.40 -37.27 -1.69
N ALA A 175 17.06 -38.42 -1.54
CA ALA A 175 18.51 -38.50 -1.44
C ALA A 175 19.25 -38.04 -2.72
N ARG A 176 18.60 -38.11 -3.89
CA ARG A 176 19.19 -37.71 -5.18
C ARG A 176 18.78 -36.30 -5.64
N HIS A 177 17.64 -35.79 -5.19
CA HIS A 177 17.06 -34.54 -5.69
C HIS A 177 16.50 -33.61 -4.61
N GLY A 178 16.53 -33.99 -3.33
CA GLY A 178 15.92 -33.28 -2.21
C GLY A 178 16.38 -31.83 -2.08
N ASP A 179 17.68 -31.55 -2.20
CA ASP A 179 18.22 -30.18 -2.19
C ASP A 179 17.66 -29.29 -3.31
N ASP A 180 17.20 -29.90 -4.41
CA ASP A 180 16.76 -29.26 -5.65
C ASP A 180 15.23 -29.12 -5.76
N ILE A 181 14.47 -29.63 -4.78
CA ILE A 181 13.00 -29.66 -4.80
C ILE A 181 12.40 -29.24 -3.45
N ARG A 182 11.23 -28.61 -3.46
CA ARG A 182 10.38 -28.42 -2.27
C ARG A 182 8.91 -28.63 -2.64
N TYR A 183 8.07 -29.00 -1.68
CA TYR A 183 6.62 -29.07 -1.88
C TYR A 183 5.89 -28.08 -0.97
N CYS A 184 5.13 -27.17 -1.59
CA CYS A 184 4.32 -26.18 -0.90
C CYS A 184 2.87 -26.68 -0.78
N TYR A 185 2.54 -27.23 0.39
CA TYR A 185 1.20 -27.75 0.69
C TYR A 185 0.08 -26.71 0.48
N PRO A 186 0.18 -25.45 0.99
CA PRO A 186 -0.85 -24.43 0.77
C PRO A 186 -1.04 -24.00 -0.70
N TRP A 187 -0.08 -24.29 -1.59
CA TRP A 187 -0.22 -24.03 -3.02
C TRP A 187 -0.63 -25.28 -3.81
N GLY A 188 -0.52 -26.48 -3.24
CA GLY A 188 -0.64 -27.75 -3.96
C GLY A 188 0.36 -27.83 -5.12
N ARG A 189 1.59 -27.36 -4.93
CA ARG A 189 2.61 -27.23 -5.99
C ARG A 189 4.00 -27.60 -5.51
N TRP A 190 4.74 -28.21 -6.43
CA TRP A 190 6.19 -28.36 -6.33
C TRP A 190 6.90 -27.06 -6.69
N LEU A 191 8.04 -26.86 -6.05
CA LEU A 191 9.06 -25.87 -6.35
C LEU A 191 10.34 -26.61 -6.72
N VAL A 192 11.10 -26.09 -7.68
CA VAL A 192 12.36 -26.66 -8.17
C VAL A 192 13.43 -25.58 -8.18
N TRP A 193 14.63 -25.92 -7.73
CA TRP A 193 15.79 -25.06 -7.89
C TRP A 193 16.26 -25.10 -9.35
N ASN A 194 16.39 -23.93 -9.97
CA ASN A 194 16.75 -23.80 -11.38
C ASN A 194 18.21 -23.39 -11.63
N GLY A 195 19.02 -23.27 -10.57
CA GLY A 195 20.38 -22.74 -10.59
C GLY A 195 20.49 -21.36 -9.95
N ALA A 196 19.43 -20.55 -10.01
CA ALA A 196 19.42 -19.16 -9.54
C ALA A 196 18.24 -18.80 -8.61
N ARG A 197 17.14 -19.56 -8.65
CA ARG A 197 15.98 -19.40 -7.76
C ARG A 197 15.16 -20.68 -7.60
N TRP A 198 14.22 -20.64 -6.67
CA TRP A 198 13.10 -21.57 -6.57
C TRP A 198 11.96 -21.13 -7.49
N GLU A 199 11.67 -21.92 -8.52
CA GLU A 199 10.55 -21.70 -9.45
C GLU A 199 9.45 -22.76 -9.26
N ARG A 200 8.20 -22.43 -9.59
CA ARG A 200 7.08 -23.39 -9.54
C ARG A 200 7.21 -24.40 -10.69
N ASP A 201 7.00 -25.69 -10.42
CA ASP A 201 7.07 -26.70 -11.48
C ASP A 201 5.80 -26.70 -12.35
N GLU A 202 5.83 -25.90 -13.40
CA GLU A 202 4.78 -25.81 -14.43
C GLU A 202 5.08 -26.70 -15.65
N SER A 203 6.20 -27.45 -15.65
CA SER A 203 6.67 -28.23 -16.81
C SER A 203 6.97 -29.71 -16.52
N GLY A 204 6.73 -30.17 -15.29
CA GLY A 204 6.95 -31.55 -14.87
C GLY A 204 8.42 -31.90 -14.62
N LYS A 205 9.26 -30.93 -14.25
CA LYS A 205 10.67 -31.13 -13.87
C LYS A 205 10.81 -32.14 -12.73
N VAL A 206 9.90 -32.13 -11.75
CA VAL A 206 9.81 -33.14 -10.68
C VAL A 206 9.50 -34.52 -11.25
N HIS A 207 8.54 -34.64 -12.17
CA HIS A 207 8.20 -35.90 -12.84
C HIS A 207 9.32 -36.42 -13.75
N LYS A 208 10.19 -35.55 -14.27
CA LYS A 208 11.41 -35.94 -14.99
C LYS A 208 12.44 -36.52 -14.02
N ARG A 209 12.79 -35.77 -12.96
CA ARG A 209 13.69 -36.21 -11.87
C ARG A 209 13.25 -37.56 -11.26
N ALA A 210 11.94 -37.77 -11.10
CA ALA A 210 11.34 -39.03 -10.67
C ALA A 210 11.65 -40.20 -11.61
N LYS A 211 11.41 -40.05 -12.92
CA LYS A 211 11.75 -41.07 -13.94
C LYS A 211 13.25 -41.34 -13.99
N ASP A 212 14.06 -40.30 -13.85
CA ASP A 212 15.52 -40.43 -13.84
C ASP A 212 16.03 -41.13 -12.57
N THR A 213 15.31 -41.03 -11.44
CA THR A 213 15.56 -41.81 -10.21
C THR A 213 15.20 -43.29 -10.38
N VAL A 214 14.06 -43.61 -10.99
CA VAL A 214 13.72 -45.01 -11.32
C VAL A 214 14.81 -45.63 -12.23
N ARG A 215 15.34 -44.86 -13.18
CA ARG A 215 16.42 -45.30 -14.08
C ARG A 215 17.74 -45.61 -13.37
N SER A 216 18.09 -44.95 -12.26
CA SER A 216 19.35 -45.27 -11.55
C SER A 216 19.32 -46.61 -10.82
N ILE A 217 18.14 -47.18 -10.55
CA ILE A 217 18.02 -48.51 -9.91
C ILE A 217 18.66 -49.59 -10.81
N TYR A 218 18.68 -49.40 -12.14
CA TYR A 218 19.43 -50.27 -13.06
C TYR A 218 20.96 -50.11 -12.96
N ALA A 219 21.45 -48.91 -12.67
CA ALA A 219 22.89 -48.68 -12.46
C ALA A 219 23.36 -49.28 -11.12
N GLU A 220 22.53 -49.19 -10.08
CA GLU A 220 22.76 -49.89 -8.82
C GLU A 220 22.75 -51.41 -9.00
N ALA A 221 21.81 -51.95 -9.79
CA ALA A 221 21.82 -53.38 -10.13
C ALA A 221 23.09 -53.78 -10.89
N ALA A 222 23.58 -52.95 -11.82
CA ALA A 222 24.83 -53.20 -12.52
C ALA A 222 26.08 -53.14 -11.62
N ALA A 223 26.03 -52.36 -10.54
CA ALA A 223 27.09 -52.26 -9.52
C ALA A 223 26.96 -53.30 -8.39
N GLU A 224 25.86 -54.05 -8.32
CA GLU A 224 25.62 -55.04 -7.27
C GLU A 224 26.45 -56.31 -7.50
N GLY A 225 27.19 -56.73 -6.46
CA GLY A 225 28.01 -57.94 -6.47
C GLY A 225 27.20 -59.22 -6.24
N ASP A 226 26.11 -59.16 -5.47
CA ASP A 226 25.26 -60.33 -5.21
C ASP A 226 24.24 -60.60 -6.32
N ASP A 227 24.22 -61.82 -6.84
CA ASP A 227 23.41 -62.21 -8.00
C ASP A 227 21.90 -62.18 -7.77
N GLU A 228 21.42 -62.51 -6.56
CA GLU A 228 19.99 -62.51 -6.24
C GLU A 228 19.49 -61.09 -5.89
N ARG A 229 20.31 -60.30 -5.19
CA ARG A 229 20.05 -58.87 -4.96
C ARG A 229 20.05 -58.11 -6.28
N ARG A 230 20.93 -58.43 -7.23
CA ARG A 230 20.93 -57.87 -8.59
C ARG A 230 19.64 -58.20 -9.35
N LYS A 231 19.20 -59.45 -9.35
CA LYS A 231 17.90 -59.86 -9.95
C LYS A 231 16.73 -59.13 -9.29
N SER A 232 16.76 -58.96 -7.98
CA SER A 232 15.74 -58.25 -7.19
C SER A 232 15.69 -56.76 -7.53
N LEU A 233 16.84 -56.08 -7.65
CA LEU A 233 16.93 -54.68 -8.07
C LEU A 233 16.41 -54.47 -9.50
N VAL A 234 16.74 -55.35 -10.46
CA VAL A 234 16.19 -55.29 -11.83
C VAL A 234 14.67 -55.48 -11.84
N LYS A 235 14.14 -56.39 -11.01
CA LYS A 235 12.70 -56.60 -10.85
C LYS A 235 12.01 -55.36 -10.24
N HIS A 236 12.62 -54.74 -9.23
CA HIS A 236 12.14 -53.53 -8.58
C HIS A 236 12.16 -52.32 -9.53
N ALA A 237 13.23 -52.13 -10.31
CA ALA A 237 13.34 -51.08 -11.31
C ALA A 237 12.19 -51.16 -12.34
N ARG A 238 11.98 -52.33 -12.95
CA ARG A 238 10.89 -52.59 -13.91
C ARG A 238 9.51 -52.36 -13.31
N ALA A 239 9.29 -52.75 -12.05
CA ALA A 239 8.02 -52.47 -11.37
C ALA A 239 7.82 -50.97 -11.12
N SER A 240 8.90 -50.24 -10.80
CA SER A 240 8.90 -48.81 -10.46
C SER A 240 8.67 -47.89 -11.66
N GLU A 241 8.80 -48.37 -12.90
CA GLU A 241 8.48 -47.62 -14.13
C GLU A 241 6.97 -47.38 -14.30
N ALA A 242 6.11 -48.15 -13.61
CA ALA A 242 4.67 -48.01 -13.71
C ALA A 242 4.18 -46.66 -13.15
N LYS A 243 3.25 -46.02 -13.87
CA LYS A 243 2.72 -44.67 -13.57
C LYS A 243 2.36 -44.49 -12.08
N ASN A 244 1.61 -45.43 -11.52
CA ASN A 244 1.15 -45.41 -10.12
C ASN A 244 2.28 -45.54 -9.10
N LYS A 245 3.41 -46.17 -9.44
CA LYS A 245 4.61 -46.25 -8.58
C LYS A 245 5.38 -44.94 -8.59
N ILE A 246 5.46 -44.27 -9.75
CA ILE A 246 6.02 -42.91 -9.87
C ILE A 246 5.16 -41.90 -9.10
N GLU A 247 3.82 -41.99 -9.21
CA GLU A 247 2.90 -41.15 -8.45
C GLU A 247 2.99 -41.42 -6.93
N ALA A 248 3.04 -42.69 -6.49
CA ALA A 248 3.20 -43.03 -5.07
C ALA A 248 4.55 -42.54 -4.49
N MET A 249 5.65 -42.70 -5.22
CA MET A 249 6.96 -42.16 -4.85
C MET A 249 6.92 -40.63 -4.68
N LEU A 250 6.27 -39.92 -5.60
CA LEU A 250 6.12 -38.47 -5.52
C LEU A 250 5.16 -38.03 -4.42
N GLU A 251 4.11 -38.78 -4.12
CA GLU A 251 3.18 -38.45 -3.03
C GLU A 251 3.87 -38.59 -1.66
N LEU A 252 4.60 -39.69 -1.45
CA LEU A 252 5.36 -39.95 -0.23
C LEU A 252 6.53 -38.96 -0.04
N ALA A 253 7.19 -38.52 -1.12
CA ALA A 253 8.31 -37.59 -1.02
C ALA A 253 7.91 -36.18 -0.53
N LYS A 254 6.62 -35.79 -0.54
CA LYS A 254 6.18 -34.43 -0.17
C LYS A 254 6.47 -34.06 1.29
N SER A 255 6.40 -35.02 2.21
CA SER A 255 6.64 -34.81 3.64
C SER A 255 8.11 -34.62 3.99
N GLU A 256 9.03 -35.04 3.11
CA GLU A 256 10.48 -35.01 3.35
C GLU A 256 11.14 -33.71 2.87
N VAL A 257 10.45 -32.95 2.02
CA VAL A 257 10.92 -31.66 1.45
C VAL A 257 9.84 -30.56 1.51
N PRO A 258 9.13 -30.35 2.64
CA PRO A 258 8.11 -29.32 2.75
C PRO A 258 8.71 -27.92 2.65
N VAL A 259 7.89 -26.94 2.25
CA VAL A 259 8.14 -25.51 2.49
C VAL A 259 6.80 -24.77 2.61
N SER A 260 6.71 -23.80 3.51
CA SER A 260 5.55 -22.92 3.63
C SER A 260 5.69 -21.65 2.75
N PRO A 261 4.58 -20.97 2.42
CA PRO A 261 4.62 -19.69 1.71
C PRO A 261 5.29 -18.52 2.46
N ASP A 262 5.68 -18.72 3.72
CA ASP A 262 6.25 -17.69 4.60
C ASP A 262 7.75 -17.91 4.88
N GLU A 263 8.29 -19.09 4.53
CA GLU A 263 9.73 -19.36 4.47
C GLU A 263 10.36 -18.90 3.14
N LEU A 264 9.54 -18.53 2.14
CA LEU A 264 9.97 -18.11 0.81
C LEU A 264 10.21 -16.60 0.73
N ASP A 265 11.25 -16.19 -0.01
CA ASP A 265 11.77 -14.81 -0.06
C ASP A 265 11.99 -14.14 1.33
N PRO A 266 12.54 -14.82 2.35
CA PRO A 266 12.43 -14.42 3.76
C PRO A 266 13.28 -13.21 4.17
N ASN A 267 14.36 -12.90 3.43
CA ASN A 267 15.27 -11.80 3.76
C ASN A 267 14.91 -10.54 2.92
N PRO A 268 14.39 -9.46 3.54
CA PRO A 268 13.97 -8.27 2.80
C PRO A 268 15.14 -7.51 2.14
N LEU A 269 16.38 -7.77 2.54
CA LEU A 269 17.57 -7.07 2.07
C LEU A 269 18.44 -7.92 1.11
N LEU A 270 17.98 -9.11 0.69
CA LEU A 270 18.57 -9.79 -0.47
C LEU A 270 17.79 -9.42 -1.74
N LEU A 271 18.49 -9.13 -2.84
CA LEU A 271 17.90 -8.88 -4.16
C LEU A 271 18.59 -9.79 -5.18
N ASN A 272 17.85 -10.73 -5.77
CA ASN A 272 18.40 -11.74 -6.67
C ASN A 272 18.39 -11.24 -8.12
N ALA A 273 19.52 -11.32 -8.81
CA ALA A 273 19.69 -10.93 -10.23
C ALA A 273 20.15 -12.16 -11.04
N PRO A 274 20.07 -12.19 -12.38
CA PRO A 274 20.41 -13.38 -13.18
C PRO A 274 21.86 -13.88 -13.03
N ASN A 275 22.77 -13.08 -12.48
CA ASN A 275 24.18 -13.41 -12.23
C ASN A 275 24.56 -13.59 -10.74
N GLY A 276 23.60 -13.53 -9.80
CA GLY A 276 23.85 -13.76 -8.37
C GLY A 276 22.84 -13.09 -7.42
N THR A 277 23.01 -13.35 -6.13
CA THR A 277 22.26 -12.67 -5.07
C THR A 277 23.03 -11.44 -4.57
N ILE A 278 22.41 -10.27 -4.58
CA ILE A 278 22.97 -9.01 -4.05
C ILE A 278 22.54 -8.86 -2.58
N ASP A 279 23.45 -8.50 -1.68
CA ASP A 279 23.06 -7.98 -0.37
C ASP A 279 22.92 -6.45 -0.44
N LEU A 280 21.70 -5.95 -0.22
CA LEU A 280 21.37 -4.53 -0.32
C LEU A 280 22.01 -3.67 0.78
N ARG A 281 22.60 -4.27 1.83
CA ARG A 281 23.32 -3.54 2.88
C ARG A 281 24.68 -3.02 2.38
N THR A 282 25.36 -3.82 1.57
CA THR A 282 26.73 -3.54 1.09
C THR A 282 26.81 -3.27 -0.41
N GLY A 283 25.86 -3.78 -1.19
CA GLY A 283 25.91 -3.80 -2.65
C GLY A 283 26.77 -4.95 -3.20
N GLU A 284 27.22 -5.88 -2.36
CA GLU A 284 28.04 -7.01 -2.78
C GLU A 284 27.19 -8.07 -3.50
N LEU A 285 27.68 -8.51 -4.66
CA LEU A 285 27.14 -9.65 -5.39
C LEU A 285 27.82 -10.93 -4.91
N ARG A 286 27.03 -11.98 -4.66
CA ARG A 286 27.51 -13.33 -4.35
C ARG A 286 26.77 -14.39 -5.14
N GLU A 287 27.33 -15.59 -5.17
CA GLU A 287 26.67 -16.76 -5.75
C GLU A 287 25.28 -17.02 -5.13
N HIS A 288 24.39 -17.56 -5.97
CA HIS A 288 23.07 -18.01 -5.59
C HIS A 288 23.13 -19.16 -4.59
N ARG A 289 22.26 -19.13 -3.57
CA ARG A 289 22.14 -20.22 -2.59
C ARG A 289 20.70 -20.71 -2.52
N ARG A 290 20.52 -22.04 -2.55
CA ARG A 290 19.23 -22.71 -2.32
C ARG A 290 18.61 -22.26 -1.00
N ASP A 291 19.44 -22.09 0.01
CA ASP A 291 19.07 -21.77 1.39
C ASP A 291 18.56 -20.32 1.57
N ASP A 292 18.77 -19.45 0.58
CA ASP A 292 18.14 -18.12 0.55
C ASP A 292 16.61 -18.19 0.36
N LEU A 293 16.09 -19.34 -0.12
CA LEU A 293 14.67 -19.60 -0.41
C LEU A 293 13.98 -18.54 -1.30
N ILE A 294 14.76 -17.83 -2.12
CA ILE A 294 14.27 -16.78 -3.03
C ILE A 294 13.52 -17.39 -4.22
N THR A 295 12.35 -16.82 -4.55
CA THR A 295 11.54 -17.18 -5.73
C THR A 295 11.60 -16.12 -6.84
N LYS A 296 12.17 -14.95 -6.55
CA LYS A 296 12.18 -13.76 -7.44
C LYS A 296 13.52 -13.53 -8.14
N MET A 297 13.49 -12.64 -9.12
CA MET A 297 14.64 -12.28 -9.94
C MET A 297 14.46 -10.86 -10.51
N ALA A 298 15.52 -10.06 -10.50
CA ALA A 298 15.62 -8.78 -11.17
C ALA A 298 15.67 -8.96 -12.70
N GLY A 299 15.29 -7.93 -13.45
CA GLY A 299 15.17 -8.02 -14.92
C GLY A 299 16.48 -7.84 -15.70
N ALA A 300 17.60 -7.66 -15.00
CA ALA A 300 18.94 -7.56 -15.58
C ALA A 300 20.02 -8.05 -14.60
N GLU A 301 21.17 -8.43 -15.15
CA GLU A 301 22.38 -8.72 -14.39
C GLU A 301 22.88 -7.49 -13.62
N TYR A 302 23.52 -7.74 -12.49
CA TYR A 302 24.07 -6.69 -11.63
C TYR A 302 25.58 -6.57 -11.80
N ASP A 303 26.02 -5.36 -12.17
CA ASP A 303 27.41 -4.91 -12.03
C ASP A 303 27.38 -3.57 -11.29
N PRO A 304 28.06 -3.42 -10.13
CA PRO A 304 28.09 -2.16 -9.37
C PRO A 304 28.73 -1.00 -10.15
N GLN A 305 29.53 -1.26 -11.18
CA GLN A 305 30.17 -0.26 -12.04
C GLN A 305 29.38 0.05 -13.32
N ALA A 306 28.26 -0.63 -13.57
CA ALA A 306 27.47 -0.43 -14.78
C ALA A 306 26.96 1.02 -14.88
N SER A 307 27.28 1.66 -16.01
CA SER A 307 26.80 2.98 -16.39
C SER A 307 25.42 2.92 -17.05
N ALA A 308 24.65 3.99 -16.93
CA ALA A 308 23.38 4.18 -17.63
C ALA A 308 23.26 5.65 -18.10
N PRO A 309 23.98 6.05 -19.17
CA PRO A 309 24.01 7.44 -19.63
C PRO A 309 22.68 7.95 -20.17
N GLU A 310 21.89 7.15 -20.91
CA GLU A 310 20.55 7.57 -21.36
C GLU A 310 19.57 7.66 -20.18
N TRP A 311 19.72 6.83 -19.15
CA TRP A 311 18.98 6.94 -17.88
C TRP A 311 19.34 8.21 -17.10
N ALA A 312 20.64 8.53 -16.99
CA ALA A 312 21.10 9.75 -16.33
C ALA A 312 20.60 11.00 -17.06
N ALA A 313 20.80 11.07 -18.38
CA ALA A 313 20.31 12.17 -19.21
C ALA A 313 18.78 12.29 -19.20
N PHE A 314 18.05 11.17 -19.18
CA PHE A 314 16.60 11.16 -18.97
C PHE A 314 16.22 11.79 -17.63
N LEU A 315 16.82 11.33 -16.52
CA LEU A 315 16.53 11.85 -15.18
C LEU A 315 16.87 13.34 -15.06
N GLU A 316 18.03 13.78 -15.57
CA GLU A 316 18.41 15.20 -15.61
C GLU A 316 17.43 16.04 -16.43
N ARG A 317 16.94 15.51 -17.56
CA ARG A 317 15.99 16.22 -18.44
C ARG A 317 14.61 16.37 -17.82
N VAL A 318 14.09 15.36 -17.10
CA VAL A 318 12.73 15.38 -16.50
C VAL A 318 12.69 15.83 -15.05
N GLN A 319 13.83 15.78 -14.34
CA GLN A 319 14.00 16.21 -12.95
C GLN A 319 15.33 16.98 -12.81
N PRO A 320 15.34 18.29 -13.13
CA PRO A 320 16.57 19.10 -13.15
C PRO A 320 17.14 19.39 -11.76
N GLY A 321 16.33 19.33 -10.70
CA GLY A 321 16.79 19.47 -9.31
C GLY A 321 17.59 18.25 -8.83
N GLU A 322 18.83 18.46 -8.38
CA GLU A 322 19.74 17.39 -7.97
C GLU A 322 19.27 16.66 -6.71
N GLU A 323 18.86 17.37 -5.66
CA GLU A 323 18.29 16.76 -4.44
C GLU A 323 17.06 15.89 -4.74
N LEU A 324 16.28 16.25 -5.77
CA LEU A 324 15.10 15.50 -6.19
C LEU A 324 15.47 14.22 -6.96
N ARG A 325 16.55 14.25 -7.76
CA ARG A 325 17.15 13.03 -8.35
C ARG A 325 17.71 12.10 -7.26
N GLU A 326 18.43 12.63 -6.26
CA GLU A 326 18.89 11.84 -5.12
C GLU A 326 17.72 11.23 -4.33
N PHE A 327 16.65 12.01 -4.10
CA PHE A 327 15.45 11.54 -3.41
C PHE A 327 14.76 10.41 -4.17
N LEU A 328 14.64 10.52 -5.50
CA LEU A 328 14.14 9.44 -6.35
C LEU A 328 15.07 8.21 -6.31
N GLN A 329 16.38 8.40 -6.23
CA GLN A 329 17.34 7.31 -6.07
C GLN A 329 17.17 6.60 -4.71
N ARG A 330 17.14 7.34 -3.59
CA ARG A 330 16.87 6.80 -2.25
C ARG A 330 15.49 6.11 -2.18
N GLY A 331 14.46 6.71 -2.77
CA GLY A 331 13.09 6.17 -2.84
C GLY A 331 12.99 4.86 -3.62
N THR A 332 13.64 4.77 -4.78
CA THR A 332 13.65 3.53 -5.60
C THR A 332 14.53 2.45 -4.99
N GLY A 333 15.66 2.82 -4.39
CA GLY A 333 16.52 1.91 -3.63
C GLY A 333 15.82 1.31 -2.40
N TYR A 334 15.15 2.13 -1.60
CA TYR A 334 14.23 1.67 -0.57
C TYR A 334 13.15 0.73 -1.14
N SER A 335 12.62 1.06 -2.33
CA SER A 335 11.66 0.21 -3.08
C SER A 335 12.23 -1.07 -3.69
N ALA A 336 13.55 -1.29 -3.65
CA ALA A 336 14.20 -2.55 -4.02
C ALA A 336 14.37 -3.50 -2.81
N SER A 337 14.27 -2.98 -1.59
CA SER A 337 14.19 -3.76 -0.35
C SER A 337 12.76 -4.25 -0.08
N GLY A 338 12.61 -5.21 0.83
CA GLY A 338 11.32 -5.56 1.46
C GLY A 338 10.97 -4.73 2.70
N ASP A 339 11.74 -3.69 3.03
CA ASP A 339 11.58 -2.88 4.25
C ASP A 339 10.39 -1.91 4.17
N THR A 340 9.72 -1.64 5.29
CA THR A 340 8.55 -0.72 5.37
C THR A 340 8.65 0.29 6.54
N SER A 341 9.87 0.61 6.98
CA SER A 341 10.16 1.54 8.09
C SER A 341 9.71 2.99 7.86
N GLU A 342 9.88 3.54 6.66
CA GLU A 342 9.47 4.91 6.30
C GLU A 342 7.94 5.10 6.22
N GLN A 343 7.19 3.99 6.19
CA GLN A 343 5.72 3.92 6.10
C GLN A 343 5.11 4.86 5.04
N CYS A 344 5.66 4.88 3.82
CA CYS A 344 5.32 5.87 2.81
C CYS A 344 4.85 5.32 1.45
N MET A 345 4.02 6.12 0.78
CA MET A 345 3.71 6.05 -0.64
C MET A 345 4.25 7.30 -1.35
N PHE A 346 4.71 7.10 -2.58
CA PHE A 346 5.15 8.17 -3.47
C PHE A 346 4.00 8.51 -4.43
N ILE A 347 3.68 9.79 -4.59
CA ILE A 347 2.72 10.29 -5.57
C ILE A 347 3.50 11.13 -6.57
N ASN A 348 3.77 10.56 -7.75
CA ASN A 348 4.34 11.27 -8.89
C ASN A 348 3.22 12.13 -9.51
N HIS A 349 3.22 13.42 -9.19
CA HIS A 349 2.25 14.39 -9.70
C HIS A 349 2.92 15.33 -10.71
N GLY A 350 2.30 15.51 -11.87
CA GLY A 350 2.67 16.59 -12.78
C GLY A 350 1.49 16.89 -13.70
N PRO A 351 1.09 18.17 -13.88
CA PRO A 351 -0.21 18.55 -14.43
C PRO A 351 -0.38 18.20 -15.92
N SER A 352 0.73 18.06 -16.65
CA SER A 352 0.79 17.71 -18.06
C SER A 352 1.02 16.22 -18.30
N GLY A 353 0.70 15.76 -19.50
CA GLY A 353 1.29 14.54 -20.07
C GLY A 353 2.72 14.78 -20.55
N ALA A 354 3.41 13.72 -20.98
CA ALA A 354 4.79 13.77 -21.52
C ALA A 354 5.85 14.39 -20.59
N ASN A 355 5.72 14.18 -19.28
CA ASN A 355 6.69 14.54 -18.24
C ASN A 355 7.49 13.33 -17.69
N GLY A 356 7.55 12.20 -18.40
CA GLY A 356 8.42 11.07 -18.06
C GLY A 356 7.97 10.16 -16.90
N LYS A 357 6.94 10.52 -16.12
CA LYS A 357 6.41 9.73 -14.98
C LYS A 357 6.30 8.22 -15.26
N THR A 358 5.68 7.85 -16.39
CA THR A 358 5.50 6.45 -16.81
C THR A 358 6.81 5.80 -17.22
N THR A 359 7.65 6.49 -17.99
CA THR A 359 8.97 6.01 -18.45
C THR A 359 9.89 5.68 -17.28
N PHE A 360 9.89 6.52 -16.25
CA PHE A 360 10.61 6.28 -14.99
C PHE A 360 10.14 4.99 -14.31
N GLN A 361 8.82 4.83 -14.13
CA GLN A 361 8.26 3.61 -13.53
C GLN A 361 8.51 2.36 -14.39
N GLU A 362 8.57 2.48 -15.71
CA GLU A 362 8.88 1.37 -16.62
C GLU A 362 10.34 0.93 -16.55
N ALA A 363 11.28 1.87 -16.48
CA ALA A 363 12.69 1.55 -16.32
C ALA A 363 12.98 0.90 -14.95
N VAL A 364 12.45 1.48 -13.87
CA VAL A 364 12.60 0.93 -12.51
C VAL A 364 11.93 -0.44 -12.37
N ALA A 365 10.71 -0.61 -12.88
CA ALA A 365 10.03 -1.91 -12.84
C ALA A 365 10.72 -2.96 -13.73
N GLY A 366 11.24 -2.54 -14.88
CA GLY A 366 11.99 -3.42 -15.78
C GLY A 366 13.29 -3.92 -15.15
N ALA A 367 14.09 -3.02 -14.56
CA ALA A 367 15.30 -3.40 -13.83
C ALA A 367 14.99 -4.31 -12.62
N LEU A 368 13.90 -4.07 -11.89
CA LEU A 368 13.51 -4.87 -10.71
C LEU A 368 12.80 -6.20 -11.02
N GLY A 369 12.37 -6.47 -12.26
CA GLY A 369 11.79 -7.75 -12.67
C GLY A 369 10.63 -8.22 -11.78
N ASP A 370 10.72 -9.46 -11.27
CA ASP A 370 9.68 -10.11 -10.44
C ASP A 370 9.52 -9.51 -9.03
N TYR A 371 10.34 -8.52 -8.67
CA TYR A 371 10.16 -7.69 -7.47
C TYR A 371 9.25 -6.46 -7.73
N ALA A 372 8.99 -6.12 -9.00
CA ALA A 372 8.09 -5.04 -9.39
C ALA A 372 6.71 -5.57 -9.81
N MET A 373 5.67 -4.75 -9.61
CA MET A 373 4.30 -5.06 -10.03
C MET A 373 3.55 -3.80 -10.47
N ARG A 374 2.65 -3.94 -11.45
CA ARG A 374 1.59 -2.96 -11.73
C ARG A 374 0.26 -3.37 -11.09
N THR A 375 -0.44 -2.41 -10.48
CA THR A 375 -1.77 -2.59 -9.89
C THR A 375 -2.76 -1.56 -10.44
N PRO A 376 -4.06 -1.87 -10.62
CA PRO A 376 -5.07 -0.87 -11.00
C PRO A 376 -5.24 0.18 -9.91
N THR A 377 -5.34 1.46 -10.28
CA THR A 377 -5.45 2.55 -9.30
C THR A 377 -6.75 2.50 -8.49
N GLU A 378 -7.79 1.84 -9.00
CA GLU A 378 -9.00 1.44 -8.28
C GLU A 378 -8.69 0.74 -6.95
N MET A 379 -7.56 0.02 -6.84
CA MET A 379 -7.13 -0.60 -5.59
C MET A 379 -6.91 0.44 -4.47
N LEU A 380 -6.35 1.60 -4.79
CA LEU A 380 -6.00 2.65 -3.82
C LEU A 380 -7.13 3.65 -3.59
N LEU A 381 -8.22 3.57 -4.36
CA LEU A 381 -9.33 4.53 -4.35
C LEU A 381 -10.55 3.99 -3.59
N ALA A 382 -11.30 4.90 -2.95
CA ALA A 382 -12.46 4.56 -2.15
C ALA A 382 -13.65 4.07 -3.01
N LYS A 383 -13.89 2.75 -2.98
CA LYS A 383 -15.00 2.10 -3.69
C LYS A 383 -16.34 2.34 -2.97
N ARG A 384 -17.45 2.42 -3.71
CA ARG A 384 -18.82 2.63 -3.15
C ARG A 384 -19.46 1.37 -2.52
N GLY A 385 -18.72 0.27 -2.43
CA GLY A 385 -19.15 -0.99 -1.81
C GLY A 385 -17.95 -1.89 -1.50
N GLY A 386 -18.16 -2.89 -0.63
CA GLY A 386 -17.12 -3.84 -0.25
C GLY A 386 -16.76 -4.78 -1.40
N GLY A 387 -15.45 -4.89 -1.71
CA GLY A 387 -14.91 -5.81 -2.69
C GLY A 387 -13.92 -6.80 -2.06
N VAL A 388 -13.72 -7.96 -2.69
CA VAL A 388 -12.71 -8.94 -2.24
C VAL A 388 -11.30 -8.36 -2.45
N PRO A 389 -10.38 -8.41 -1.45
CA PRO A 389 -8.99 -7.93 -1.56
C PRO A 389 -8.07 -8.73 -2.52
N ASN A 390 -8.52 -9.05 -3.73
CA ASN A 390 -7.75 -9.84 -4.71
C ASN A 390 -6.52 -9.06 -5.21
N ASP A 391 -6.66 -7.76 -5.46
CA ASP A 391 -5.53 -6.89 -5.84
C ASP A 391 -4.50 -6.77 -4.71
N VAL A 392 -4.95 -6.80 -3.45
CA VAL A 392 -4.09 -6.84 -2.25
C VAL A 392 -3.35 -8.17 -2.14
N ALA A 393 -4.02 -9.29 -2.39
CA ALA A 393 -3.43 -10.63 -2.36
C ALA A 393 -2.23 -10.78 -3.32
N ARG A 394 -2.26 -10.08 -4.45
CA ARG A 394 -1.16 -10.05 -5.43
C ARG A 394 0.10 -9.34 -4.93
N LEU A 395 0.03 -8.55 -3.84
CA LEU A 395 1.18 -7.77 -3.34
C LEU A 395 2.13 -8.54 -2.42
N LYS A 396 1.85 -9.81 -2.06
CA LYS A 396 2.76 -10.62 -1.23
C LYS A 396 4.10 -10.80 -1.95
N GLY A 397 5.17 -10.30 -1.32
CA GLY A 397 6.53 -10.33 -1.88
C GLY A 397 6.80 -9.34 -3.03
N ALA A 398 5.87 -8.44 -3.35
CA ALA A 398 6.19 -7.29 -4.22
C ALA A 398 7.04 -6.27 -3.43
N ARG A 399 7.89 -5.50 -4.11
CA ARG A 399 8.76 -4.46 -3.50
C ARG A 399 8.53 -3.07 -4.09
N PHE A 400 8.39 -2.98 -5.41
CA PHE A 400 7.98 -1.75 -6.12
C PHE A 400 6.59 -1.97 -6.76
N VAL A 401 5.57 -1.22 -6.30
CA VAL A 401 4.19 -1.36 -6.81
C VAL A 401 3.76 -0.06 -7.48
N ALA A 402 3.71 -0.07 -8.82
CA ALA A 402 3.26 1.05 -9.62
C ALA A 402 1.74 1.03 -9.84
N ALA A 403 1.11 2.17 -9.62
CA ALA A 403 -0.26 2.49 -10.06
C ALA A 403 -0.18 3.75 -10.94
N SER A 404 -1.06 3.85 -11.94
CA SER A 404 -1.08 4.96 -12.89
C SER A 404 -2.52 5.38 -13.18
N GLU A 405 -2.72 6.68 -13.39
CA GLU A 405 -4.00 7.32 -13.72
C GLU A 405 -5.00 7.36 -12.55
N THR A 406 -5.43 8.57 -12.18
CA THR A 406 -6.68 8.80 -11.45
C THR A 406 -7.54 9.76 -12.27
N GLU A 407 -8.83 9.46 -12.40
CA GLU A 407 -9.79 10.49 -12.82
C GLU A 407 -9.82 11.63 -11.77
N GLU A 408 -10.18 12.83 -12.22
CA GLU A 408 -10.36 13.99 -11.35
C GLU A 408 -11.45 13.75 -10.28
N GLY A 409 -11.25 14.27 -9.06
CA GLY A 409 -12.19 14.11 -7.94
C GLY A 409 -12.27 12.69 -7.33
N ARG A 410 -11.40 11.75 -7.72
CA ARG A 410 -11.36 10.41 -7.09
C ARG A 410 -10.63 10.45 -5.74
N ARG A 411 -11.24 9.89 -4.70
CA ARG A 411 -10.70 9.87 -3.32
C ARG A 411 -9.88 8.63 -3.00
N LEU A 412 -8.77 8.79 -2.27
CA LEU A 412 -8.03 7.64 -1.71
C LEU A 412 -8.85 6.84 -0.68
N ALA A 413 -8.56 5.55 -0.59
CA ALA A 413 -9.03 4.66 0.46
C ALA A 413 -8.08 4.77 1.68
N GLU A 414 -8.20 5.86 2.44
CA GLU A 414 -7.23 6.24 3.48
C GLU A 414 -6.91 5.14 4.52
N SER A 415 -7.87 4.29 4.90
CA SER A 415 -7.60 3.14 5.77
C SER A 415 -6.70 2.14 5.07
N LEU A 416 -7.08 1.68 3.87
CA LEU A 416 -6.29 0.74 3.08
C LEU A 416 -4.90 1.28 2.72
N VAL A 417 -4.75 2.60 2.51
CA VAL A 417 -3.43 3.22 2.36
C VAL A 417 -2.64 3.17 3.67
N LYS A 418 -3.27 3.42 4.83
CA LYS A 418 -2.62 3.30 6.15
C LYS A 418 -2.18 1.85 6.43
N ASP A 419 -2.96 0.86 5.99
CA ASP A 419 -2.67 -0.58 6.10
C ASP A 419 -1.51 -0.99 5.16
N LEU A 420 -1.62 -0.71 3.86
CA LEU A 420 -0.63 -1.08 2.82
C LEU A 420 0.75 -0.44 3.02
N THR A 421 0.80 0.76 3.60
CA THR A 421 2.06 1.43 3.98
C THR A 421 2.47 1.16 5.43
N GLY A 422 1.75 0.29 6.14
CA GLY A 422 2.06 -0.12 7.50
C GLY A 422 3.12 -1.23 7.58
N GLN A 423 3.30 -1.75 8.80
CA GLN A 423 4.11 -2.95 9.10
C GLN A 423 3.25 -4.08 9.69
N ASP A 424 1.97 -3.80 9.90
CA ASP A 424 0.97 -4.72 10.44
C ASP A 424 0.59 -5.80 9.41
N THR A 425 0.15 -6.95 9.89
CA THR A 425 -0.24 -8.08 9.04
C THR A 425 -1.50 -7.75 8.24
N ILE A 426 -1.46 -7.98 6.92
CA ILE A 426 -2.60 -7.81 6.01
C ILE A 426 -3.18 -9.18 5.67
N SER A 427 -4.47 -9.37 5.97
CA SER A 427 -5.26 -10.51 5.50
C SER A 427 -5.82 -10.25 4.10
N ALA A 428 -5.56 -11.15 3.15
CA ALA A 428 -6.04 -11.06 1.78
C ALA A 428 -6.43 -12.44 1.22
N ARG A 429 -7.07 -12.46 0.04
CA ARG A 429 -7.34 -13.71 -0.69
C ARG A 429 -7.51 -13.51 -2.19
N PHE A 430 -7.13 -14.53 -2.94
CA PHE A 430 -7.49 -14.64 -4.35
C PHE A 430 -8.97 -15.01 -4.51
N MET A 431 -9.54 -14.74 -5.69
CA MET A 431 -10.94 -15.08 -5.97
C MET A 431 -11.16 -16.61 -5.88
N ARG A 432 -12.13 -17.03 -5.06
CA ARG A 432 -12.44 -18.45 -4.72
C ARG A 432 -11.32 -19.21 -3.97
N ALA A 433 -10.29 -18.52 -3.50
CA ALA A 433 -9.31 -19.08 -2.57
C ALA A 433 -9.69 -18.78 -1.10
N GLU A 434 -8.99 -19.46 -0.20
CA GLU A 434 -8.99 -19.19 1.25
C GLU A 434 -8.26 -17.87 1.58
N TRP A 435 -8.44 -17.39 2.80
CA TRP A 435 -7.70 -16.24 3.32
C TRP A 435 -6.28 -16.63 3.70
N PHE A 436 -5.33 -15.74 3.44
CA PHE A 436 -3.96 -15.84 3.93
C PHE A 436 -3.49 -14.48 4.43
N ASP A 437 -2.50 -14.52 5.30
CA ASP A 437 -1.87 -13.35 5.89
C ASP A 437 -0.48 -13.10 5.27
N PHE A 438 -0.05 -11.83 5.28
CA PHE A 438 1.32 -11.44 4.94
C PHE A 438 1.68 -10.07 5.53
N LYS A 439 2.97 -9.80 5.72
CA LYS A 439 3.46 -8.45 6.06
C LYS A 439 3.73 -7.63 4.79
N PRO A 440 3.46 -6.31 4.79
CA PRO A 440 3.82 -5.43 3.69
C PRO A 440 5.33 -5.41 3.43
N THR A 441 5.73 -5.79 2.21
CA THR A 441 7.10 -5.64 1.68
C THR A 441 7.21 -4.54 0.63
N HIS A 442 6.07 -4.01 0.16
CA HIS A 442 5.97 -3.18 -1.04
C HIS A 442 5.93 -1.69 -0.72
N LYS A 443 6.48 -0.87 -1.62
CA LYS A 443 6.32 0.59 -1.65
C LYS A 443 5.40 0.96 -2.81
N LEU A 444 4.39 1.79 -2.51
CA LEU A 444 3.40 2.24 -3.49
C LEU A 444 3.90 3.49 -4.23
N TRP A 445 3.80 3.47 -5.56
CA TRP A 445 4.15 4.58 -6.45
C TRP A 445 2.96 4.90 -7.37
N LEU A 446 2.23 5.97 -7.07
CA LEU A 446 1.09 6.43 -7.84
C LEU A 446 1.50 7.54 -8.81
N SER A 447 1.38 7.32 -10.12
CA SER A 447 1.55 8.36 -11.14
C SER A 447 0.21 8.95 -11.56
N THR A 448 0.06 10.28 -11.44
CA THR A 448 -1.17 10.98 -11.83
C THR A 448 -0.94 12.41 -12.32
N ASN A 449 -1.94 12.96 -13.01
CA ASN A 449 -2.02 14.35 -13.42
C ASN A 449 -2.99 15.17 -12.53
N HIS A 450 -3.87 14.49 -11.77
CA HIS A 450 -4.79 15.11 -10.80
C HIS A 450 -4.51 14.53 -9.41
N LYS A 451 -4.27 15.39 -8.42
CA LYS A 451 -4.11 14.94 -7.02
C LYS A 451 -5.44 14.32 -6.54
N PRO A 452 -5.46 13.10 -5.96
CA PRO A 452 -6.70 12.50 -5.48
C PRO A 452 -7.25 13.23 -4.24
N GLU A 453 -8.56 13.14 -3.96
CA GLU A 453 -9.07 13.68 -2.70
C GLU A 453 -8.48 12.91 -1.49
N ILE A 454 -8.14 13.65 -0.44
CA ILE A 454 -7.85 13.14 0.92
C ILE A 454 -8.67 13.97 1.90
N ARG A 455 -9.37 13.33 2.84
CA ARG A 455 -10.29 13.99 3.79
C ARG A 455 -9.80 13.89 5.23
N GLY A 456 -9.00 12.88 5.56
CA GLY A 456 -8.26 12.84 6.81
C GLY A 456 -7.28 14.02 6.89
N THR A 457 -7.59 15.01 7.72
CA THR A 457 -6.61 16.05 8.11
C THR A 457 -5.63 15.56 9.19
N ASP A 458 -5.74 14.29 9.62
CA ASP A 458 -4.85 13.66 10.60
C ASP A 458 -3.43 13.46 10.06
N ASN A 459 -2.42 13.63 10.92
CA ASN A 459 -1.02 13.37 10.56
C ASN A 459 -0.78 11.89 10.16
N GLY A 460 -1.69 10.96 10.46
CA GLY A 460 -1.56 9.55 10.15
C GLY A 460 -1.66 9.22 8.66
N ILE A 461 -2.42 9.96 7.84
CA ILE A 461 -2.34 9.83 6.37
C ILE A 461 -1.21 10.69 5.80
N TRP A 462 -1.11 11.97 6.20
CA TRP A 462 -0.16 12.90 5.61
C TRP A 462 1.31 12.55 5.85
N ARG A 463 1.67 11.95 7.00
CA ARG A 463 3.06 11.47 7.23
C ARG A 463 3.49 10.39 6.24
N ARG A 464 2.54 9.69 5.62
CA ARG A 464 2.78 8.58 4.69
C ARG A 464 2.94 9.06 3.24
N ILE A 465 2.65 10.33 2.94
CA ILE A 465 2.67 10.82 1.57
C ILE A 465 4.00 11.50 1.25
N ARG A 466 4.52 11.25 0.06
CA ARG A 466 5.60 12.02 -0.58
C ARG A 466 5.06 12.48 -1.93
N LEU A 467 4.59 13.72 -2.04
CA LEU A 467 4.20 14.29 -3.33
C LEU A 467 5.47 14.71 -4.07
N VAL A 468 5.75 14.03 -5.18
CA VAL A 468 6.90 14.30 -6.05
C VAL A 468 6.39 15.15 -7.22
N PRO A 469 6.87 16.39 -7.41
CA PRO A 469 6.55 17.19 -8.59
C PRO A 469 7.22 16.62 -9.84
N TRP A 470 6.59 16.79 -11.00
CA TRP A 470 7.03 16.35 -12.33
C TRP A 470 6.60 17.40 -13.37
N ASP A 471 7.12 18.61 -13.18
CA ASP A 471 6.59 19.82 -13.83
C ASP A 471 7.21 20.07 -15.22
N VAL A 472 8.34 19.43 -15.52
CA VAL A 472 8.97 19.50 -16.86
C VAL A 472 8.10 18.77 -17.89
N THR A 473 7.63 19.50 -18.90
CA THR A 473 6.87 18.96 -20.03
C THR A 473 7.77 18.85 -21.26
N ILE A 474 7.95 17.66 -21.83
CA ILE A 474 8.82 17.46 -23.00
C ILE A 474 8.07 17.82 -24.30
N PRO A 475 8.56 18.79 -25.11
CA PRO A 475 7.90 19.19 -26.35
C PRO A 475 7.76 18.03 -27.36
N PRO A 476 6.66 17.93 -28.13
CA PRO A 476 6.44 16.81 -29.06
C PRO A 476 7.55 16.54 -30.09
N ALA A 477 8.34 17.56 -30.45
CA ALA A 477 9.48 17.43 -31.35
C ALA A 477 10.72 16.79 -30.69
N GLU A 478 10.82 16.83 -29.35
CA GLU A 478 11.92 16.27 -28.55
C GLU A 478 11.60 14.88 -27.97
N GLN A 479 10.36 14.40 -28.12
CA GLN A 479 9.91 13.13 -27.55
C GLN A 479 10.51 11.91 -28.28
N ASP A 480 11.62 11.38 -27.77
CA ASP A 480 12.21 10.14 -28.27
C ASP A 480 11.29 8.93 -28.00
N ARG A 481 10.54 8.54 -29.04
CA ARG A 481 9.64 7.37 -29.03
C ARG A 481 10.36 6.04 -28.85
N LYS A 482 11.70 6.00 -28.93
CA LYS A 482 12.54 4.81 -28.68
C LYS A 482 13.17 4.81 -27.29
N LEU A 483 12.96 5.84 -26.46
CA LEU A 483 13.59 5.95 -25.13
C LEU A 483 13.35 4.71 -24.25
N SER A 484 12.11 4.21 -24.17
CA SER A 484 11.81 2.98 -23.40
C SER A 484 12.47 1.71 -23.96
N ALA A 485 13.02 1.74 -25.18
CA ALA A 485 13.85 0.66 -25.73
C ALA A 485 15.35 0.86 -25.44
N LYS A 486 15.84 2.10 -25.45
CA LYS A 486 17.20 2.44 -25.00
C LYS A 486 17.41 2.15 -23.51
N LEU A 487 16.48 2.58 -22.66
CA LEU A 487 16.57 2.34 -21.21
C LEU A 487 16.58 0.85 -20.87
N ARG A 488 15.96 -0.01 -21.70
CA ARG A 488 16.05 -1.49 -21.55
C ARG A 488 17.46 -2.03 -21.77
N THR A 489 18.24 -1.44 -22.66
CA THR A 489 19.66 -1.83 -22.83
C THR A 489 20.55 -1.35 -21.68
N GLU A 490 20.08 -0.40 -20.86
CA GLU A 490 20.81 0.10 -19.69
C GLU A 490 20.33 -0.49 -18.35
N PHE A 491 19.42 -1.48 -18.34
CA PHE A 491 18.89 -2.05 -17.10
C PHE A 491 19.95 -2.52 -16.07
N PRO A 492 21.14 -3.06 -16.44
CA PRO A 492 22.21 -3.31 -15.46
C PRO A 492 22.65 -2.04 -14.71
N GLY A 493 22.83 -0.92 -15.41
CA GLY A 493 23.21 0.37 -14.82
C GLY A 493 22.07 1.06 -14.08
N VAL A 494 20.81 0.85 -14.50
CA VAL A 494 19.62 1.26 -13.73
C VAL A 494 19.54 0.47 -12.43
N LEU A 495 19.78 -0.84 -12.46
CA LEU A 495 19.83 -1.69 -11.26
C LEU A 495 20.99 -1.28 -10.33
N ALA A 496 22.16 -0.95 -10.88
CA ALA A 496 23.29 -0.40 -10.14
C ALA A 496 22.94 0.94 -9.47
N TRP A 497 22.23 1.84 -10.18
CA TRP A 497 21.73 3.10 -9.64
C TRP A 497 20.71 2.89 -8.50
N ILE A 498 19.79 1.91 -8.64
CA ILE A 498 18.83 1.52 -7.59
C ILE A 498 19.55 0.98 -6.34
N VAL A 499 20.53 0.08 -6.48
CA VAL A 499 21.26 -0.49 -5.32
C VAL A 499 22.09 0.58 -4.61
N ARG A 500 22.77 1.46 -5.34
CA ARG A 500 23.43 2.65 -4.76
C ARG A 500 22.44 3.52 -3.97
N GLY A 501 21.21 3.66 -4.47
CA GLY A 501 20.10 4.31 -3.76
C GLY A 501 19.67 3.61 -2.47
N CYS A 502 19.71 2.28 -2.42
CA CYS A 502 19.34 1.50 -1.24
C CYS A 502 20.37 1.70 -0.12
N ILE A 503 21.65 1.72 -0.47
CA ILE A 503 22.76 2.00 0.46
C ILE A 503 22.70 3.44 0.97
N ALA A 504 22.47 4.41 0.08
CA ALA A 504 22.29 5.82 0.46
C ALA A 504 21.07 6.04 1.38
N TRP A 505 19.95 5.35 1.11
CA TRP A 505 18.77 5.37 1.97
C TRP A 505 19.06 4.79 3.37
N GLN A 506 19.73 3.64 3.48
CA GLN A 506 20.11 3.06 4.78
C GLN A 506 21.01 3.97 5.61
N ARG A 507 21.83 4.82 4.97
CA ARG A 507 22.71 5.78 5.64
C ARG A 507 22.00 7.06 6.12
N GLU A 508 20.95 7.50 5.43
CA GLU A 508 20.42 8.87 5.55
C GLU A 508 18.91 8.97 5.76
N GLY A 509 18.19 7.85 5.72
CA GLY A 509 16.74 7.81 5.48
C GLY A 509 16.39 8.34 4.09
N LEU A 510 15.11 8.55 3.80
CA LEU A 510 14.69 9.11 2.52
C LEU A 510 15.14 10.57 2.31
N ARG A 511 15.31 11.34 3.41
CA ARG A 511 15.63 12.77 3.45
C ARG A 511 14.93 13.56 2.32
N ALA A 512 13.60 13.68 2.40
CA ALA A 512 12.82 14.41 1.40
C ALA A 512 13.32 15.85 1.22
N PRO A 513 13.53 16.34 -0.03
CA PRO A 513 13.99 17.70 -0.30
C PRO A 513 12.86 18.70 -0.04
N ASP A 514 13.20 19.99 0.07
CA ASP A 514 12.20 21.02 0.39
C ASP A 514 11.12 21.17 -0.69
N GLU A 515 11.41 20.82 -1.94
CA GLU A 515 10.41 20.73 -3.02
C GLU A 515 9.30 19.72 -2.70
N VAL A 516 9.67 18.50 -2.27
CA VAL A 516 8.72 17.44 -1.89
C VAL A 516 7.99 17.78 -0.59
N ARG A 517 8.68 18.40 0.38
CA ARG A 517 8.04 18.88 1.63
C ARG A 517 7.00 19.95 1.33
N ARG A 518 7.36 20.97 0.54
CA ARG A 518 6.49 22.08 0.13
C ARG A 518 5.29 21.57 -0.66
N ALA A 519 5.50 20.81 -1.73
CA ALA A 519 4.42 20.27 -2.56
C ALA A 519 3.44 19.39 -1.74
N THR A 520 3.96 18.59 -0.80
CA THR A 520 3.11 17.78 0.11
C THR A 520 2.32 18.65 1.11
N ALA A 521 2.91 19.76 1.59
CA ALA A 521 2.24 20.70 2.49
C ALA A 521 1.18 21.55 1.78
N GLU A 522 1.46 22.02 0.56
CA GLU A 522 0.52 22.73 -0.32
C GLU A 522 -0.70 21.85 -0.63
N TYR A 523 -0.47 20.61 -1.05
CA TYR A 523 -1.53 19.61 -1.27
C TYR A 523 -2.35 19.32 -0.01
N ARG A 524 -1.72 19.33 1.18
CA ARG A 524 -2.47 19.24 2.45
C ARG A 524 -3.36 20.45 2.71
N ALA A 525 -2.92 21.65 2.35
CA ALA A 525 -3.69 22.88 2.49
C ALA A 525 -4.84 22.96 1.47
N GLU A 526 -4.61 22.55 0.21
CA GLU A 526 -5.63 22.43 -0.84
C GLU A 526 -6.81 21.54 -0.42
N MET A 527 -6.54 20.45 0.31
CA MET A 527 -7.58 19.54 0.80
C MET A 527 -8.29 20.04 2.07
N ASP A 528 -7.89 21.17 2.66
CA ASP A 528 -8.43 21.64 3.94
C ASP A 528 -9.62 22.60 3.78
N THR A 529 -10.75 22.02 3.37
CA THR A 529 -12.04 22.71 3.19
C THR A 529 -12.51 23.52 4.42
N LEU A 530 -12.09 23.13 5.63
CA LEU A 530 -12.42 23.86 6.86
C LEU A 530 -11.48 25.05 7.09
N ALA A 531 -10.22 24.98 6.65
CA ALA A 531 -9.31 26.12 6.70
C ALA A 531 -9.76 27.20 5.71
N ALA A 532 -10.12 26.81 4.48
CA ALA A 532 -10.69 27.71 3.49
C ALA A 532 -11.96 28.41 4.02
N PHE A 533 -12.93 27.66 4.56
CA PHE A 533 -14.12 28.24 5.20
C PHE A 533 -13.81 29.25 6.32
N LEU A 534 -12.82 28.94 7.18
CA LEU A 534 -12.42 29.82 8.28
C LEU A 534 -11.73 31.10 7.78
N VAL A 535 -11.00 31.03 6.66
CA VAL A 535 -10.37 32.20 6.02
C VAL A 535 -11.39 33.07 5.28
N ASP A 536 -12.36 32.46 4.59
CA ASP A 536 -13.33 33.18 3.77
C ASP A 536 -14.46 33.82 4.60
N ARG A 537 -15.05 33.06 5.55
CA ARG A 537 -16.35 33.37 6.15
C ARG A 537 -16.33 33.57 7.66
N CYS A 538 -15.14 33.56 8.27
CA CYS A 538 -14.99 33.69 9.71
C CYS A 538 -13.95 34.77 10.10
N VAL A 539 -14.01 35.17 11.37
CA VAL A 539 -13.00 35.99 12.04
C VAL A 539 -12.42 35.15 13.17
N VAL A 540 -11.12 34.84 13.10
CA VAL A 540 -10.42 34.04 14.11
C VAL A 540 -9.56 34.97 14.97
N ARG A 541 -10.00 35.24 16.20
CA ARG A 541 -9.28 36.05 17.21
C ARG A 541 -9.77 35.72 18.62
N GLU A 542 -9.04 36.13 19.65
CA GLU A 542 -9.54 36.05 21.02
C GLU A 542 -10.77 36.96 21.23
N GLY A 543 -11.64 36.62 22.18
CA GLY A 543 -12.84 37.40 22.51
C GLY A 543 -14.07 37.20 21.60
N VAL A 544 -13.89 36.83 20.32
CA VAL A 544 -15.03 36.51 19.44
C VAL A 544 -15.57 35.10 19.64
N TRP A 545 -16.83 34.91 19.28
CA TRP A 545 -17.53 33.64 19.39
C TRP A 545 -18.63 33.52 18.33
N ALA A 546 -19.02 32.29 18.02
CA ALA A 546 -20.08 31.97 17.08
C ALA A 546 -20.99 30.87 17.62
N LEU A 547 -22.27 30.97 17.32
CA LEU A 547 -23.27 29.93 17.61
C LEU A 547 -22.95 28.64 16.83
N ALA A 548 -22.90 27.50 17.52
CA ALA A 548 -22.44 26.24 16.93
C ALA A 548 -23.38 25.65 15.87
N ASP A 549 -24.66 26.03 15.88
CA ASP A 549 -25.62 25.75 14.82
C ASP A 549 -25.44 26.71 13.63
N LYS A 550 -25.31 28.02 13.87
CA LYS A 550 -25.11 29.02 12.80
C LYS A 550 -23.77 28.88 12.09
N LEU A 551 -22.68 28.55 12.80
CA LEU A 551 -21.37 28.32 12.20
C LEU A 551 -21.40 27.12 11.26
N TYR A 552 -22.09 26.04 11.64
CA TYR A 552 -22.30 24.88 10.77
C TYR A 552 -23.27 25.18 9.60
N GLN A 553 -24.31 25.98 9.80
CA GLN A 553 -25.18 26.44 8.70
C GLN A 553 -24.39 27.27 7.67
N ARG A 554 -23.57 28.23 8.12
CA ARG A 554 -22.71 29.04 7.24
C ARG A 554 -21.65 28.19 6.54
N TYR A 555 -21.09 27.17 7.20
CA TYR A 555 -20.20 26.19 6.57
C TYR A 555 -20.91 25.37 5.48
N ALA A 556 -22.08 24.80 5.77
CA ALA A 556 -22.84 24.02 4.80
C ALA A 556 -23.22 24.85 3.55
N MET A 557 -23.64 26.11 3.75
CA MET A 557 -23.93 27.06 2.67
C MET A 557 -22.68 27.44 1.86
N TRP A 558 -21.54 27.70 2.53
CA TRP A 558 -20.27 27.98 1.83
C TRP A 558 -19.79 26.77 1.04
N CYS A 559 -19.95 25.56 1.57
CA CYS A 559 -19.62 24.34 0.83
C CYS A 559 -20.44 24.22 -0.45
N ASP A 560 -21.77 24.34 -0.33
CA ASP A 560 -22.70 24.26 -1.47
C ASP A 560 -22.37 25.32 -2.55
N ALA A 561 -22.12 26.56 -2.13
CA ALA A 561 -21.76 27.67 -3.02
C ALA A 561 -20.41 27.50 -3.76
N ASN A 562 -19.47 26.74 -3.18
CA ASN A 562 -18.16 26.46 -3.79
C ASN A 562 -18.10 25.09 -4.50
N GLY A 563 -19.19 24.31 -4.51
CA GLY A 563 -19.20 22.93 -5.02
C GLY A 563 -18.49 21.91 -4.10
N GLU A 564 -18.16 22.32 -2.88
CA GLU A 564 -17.47 21.52 -1.88
C GLU A 564 -18.41 20.54 -1.17
N ARG A 565 -17.91 19.34 -0.87
CA ARG A 565 -18.76 18.32 -0.25
C ARG A 565 -18.84 18.48 1.27
N GLN A 566 -19.97 19.04 1.71
CA GLN A 566 -20.39 19.16 3.12
C GLN A 566 -20.02 17.93 3.98
N GLU A 567 -19.32 18.16 5.08
CA GLU A 567 -19.14 17.17 6.14
C GLU A 567 -20.37 17.08 7.06
N ALA A 568 -20.58 15.91 7.67
CA ALA A 568 -21.58 15.77 8.72
C ALA A 568 -21.19 16.57 9.97
N GLN A 569 -22.15 17.25 10.61
CA GLN A 569 -21.94 18.14 11.76
C GLN A 569 -21.04 17.57 12.88
N LYS A 570 -21.08 16.26 13.13
CA LYS A 570 -20.21 15.60 14.14
C LYS A 570 -18.73 15.65 13.76
N ALA A 571 -18.39 15.52 12.48
CA ALA A 571 -17.00 15.62 11.98
C ALA A 571 -16.51 17.07 12.02
N PHE A 572 -17.33 18.01 11.53
CA PHE A 572 -17.07 19.46 11.62
C PHE A 572 -16.79 19.92 13.07
N VAL A 573 -17.58 19.44 14.03
CA VAL A 573 -17.38 19.69 15.47
C VAL A 573 -16.06 19.09 15.98
N ALA A 574 -15.64 17.91 15.50
CA ALA A 574 -14.35 17.32 15.86
C ALA A 574 -13.18 18.15 15.29
N ARG A 575 -13.20 18.44 13.98
CA ARG A 575 -12.14 19.20 13.28
C ARG A 575 -11.97 20.64 13.82
N LEU A 576 -13.05 21.28 14.30
CA LEU A 576 -12.95 22.55 15.04
C LEU A 576 -12.28 22.38 16.41
N SER A 577 -12.64 21.34 17.17
CA SER A 577 -12.03 21.05 18.48
C SER A 577 -10.53 20.74 18.36
N GLU A 578 -10.14 20.00 17.31
CA GLU A 578 -8.75 19.65 16.98
C GLU A 578 -7.89 20.87 16.63
N ARG A 579 -8.51 22.00 16.25
CA ARG A 579 -7.85 23.30 16.00
C ARG A 579 -7.79 24.20 17.23
N GLY A 580 -8.17 23.68 18.40
CA GLY A 580 -8.14 24.43 19.67
C GLY A 580 -9.35 25.34 19.90
N PHE A 581 -10.34 25.40 18.99
CA PHE A 581 -11.57 26.14 19.24
C PHE A 581 -12.36 25.48 20.36
N VAL A 582 -12.79 26.26 21.37
CA VAL A 582 -13.39 25.69 22.58
C VAL A 582 -14.91 25.81 22.54
N ARG A 583 -15.60 24.67 22.49
CA ARG A 583 -17.07 24.61 22.54
C ARG A 583 -17.57 24.70 23.99
N LYS A 584 -18.45 25.66 24.29
CA LYS A 584 -19.10 25.82 25.60
C LYS A 584 -20.60 26.10 25.44
N ARG A 585 -21.36 26.07 26.54
CA ARG A 585 -22.70 26.69 26.59
C ARG A 585 -22.58 28.16 26.98
N ALA A 586 -23.31 29.04 26.31
CA ALA A 586 -23.42 30.44 26.70
C ALA A 586 -24.14 30.58 28.05
N THR A 587 -23.58 31.35 28.98
CA THR A 587 -24.09 31.49 30.36
C THR A 587 -24.83 32.80 30.61
N LYS A 588 -24.60 33.80 29.76
CA LYS A 588 -25.14 35.17 29.79
C LYS A 588 -25.50 35.61 28.36
N GLY A 589 -26.22 36.73 28.21
CA GLY A 589 -26.65 37.26 26.92
C GLY A 589 -27.90 36.57 26.35
N ALA A 590 -28.30 36.97 25.14
CA ALA A 590 -29.51 36.47 24.46
C ALA A 590 -29.45 34.96 24.19
N ASP A 591 -28.25 34.43 23.91
CA ASP A 591 -28.04 33.02 23.52
C ASP A 591 -27.86 32.04 24.70
N LYS A 592 -28.19 32.47 25.92
CA LYS A 592 -28.04 31.69 27.15
C LYS A 592 -28.61 30.26 27.00
N GLY A 593 -27.76 29.26 27.24
CA GLY A 593 -28.07 27.83 27.11
C GLY A 593 -27.74 27.20 25.75
N ARG A 594 -27.56 27.99 24.69
CA ARG A 594 -27.10 27.51 23.37
C ARG A 594 -25.61 27.16 23.41
N TYR A 595 -25.17 26.34 22.46
CA TYR A 595 -23.75 26.03 22.28
C TYR A 595 -23.06 27.09 21.42
N ILE A 596 -21.90 27.56 21.87
CA ILE A 596 -21.02 28.50 21.19
C ILE A 596 -19.63 27.92 21.02
N TRP A 597 -18.92 28.36 20.00
CA TRP A 597 -17.47 28.21 19.84
C TRP A 597 -16.79 29.51 20.26
N LEU A 598 -15.75 29.42 21.07
CA LEU A 598 -14.88 30.55 21.42
C LEU A 598 -13.66 30.59 20.48
N GLY A 599 -13.22 31.80 20.13
CA GLY A 599 -12.07 32.04 19.25
C GLY A 599 -12.42 32.23 17.77
N VAL A 600 -13.68 32.03 17.38
CA VAL A 600 -14.17 32.14 16.01
C VAL A 600 -15.52 32.85 15.97
N GLY A 601 -15.61 33.95 15.23
CA GLY A 601 -16.85 34.62 14.82
C GLY A 601 -17.17 34.32 13.35
N ILE A 602 -18.42 34.54 12.93
CA ILE A 602 -18.83 34.52 11.52
C ILE A 602 -18.64 35.95 10.97
N ARG A 603 -18.22 36.11 9.71
CA ARG A 603 -18.33 37.40 9.00
C ARG A 603 -19.76 37.58 8.52
N ASP A 604 -20.41 38.68 8.87
CA ASP A 604 -21.65 39.06 8.22
C ASP A 604 -21.38 39.75 6.88
N ASP A 605 -22.33 39.60 5.96
CA ASP A 605 -22.16 39.95 4.54
C ASP A 605 -22.29 41.46 4.26
N ASN A 606 -22.26 42.28 5.32
CA ASN A 606 -22.38 43.74 5.31
C ASN A 606 -21.23 44.46 6.06
N ASP A 607 -20.33 43.74 6.76
CA ASP A 607 -19.28 44.35 7.58
C ASP A 607 -18.04 44.70 6.73
N ASP A 608 -18.09 45.83 6.03
CA ASP A 608 -16.92 46.43 5.36
C ASP A 608 -15.97 47.02 6.44
N PRO A 609 -14.63 46.79 6.42
CA PRO A 609 -13.78 47.11 7.58
C PRO A 609 -13.56 48.60 7.91
N ASP A 610 -14.06 49.54 7.08
CA ASP A 610 -13.77 50.97 7.17
C ASP A 610 -14.80 51.80 7.98
N ASP A 611 -15.95 51.25 8.38
CA ASP A 611 -17.09 52.05 8.88
C ASP A 611 -17.49 51.80 10.35
N ASP A 612 -16.56 51.99 11.30
CA ASP A 612 -16.93 52.47 12.65
C ASP A 612 -15.81 53.28 13.35
N LEU A 613 -15.94 54.62 13.29
CA LEU A 613 -15.31 55.56 14.23
C LEU A 613 -16.38 56.41 14.96
N GLY A 614 -17.50 55.78 15.35
CA GLY A 614 -18.62 56.37 16.06
C GLY A 614 -18.55 56.20 17.59
N SER A 615 -18.28 57.28 18.32
CA SER A 615 -18.29 57.25 19.80
C SER A 615 -19.70 57.15 20.42
N PRO A 616 -19.85 56.61 21.65
CA PRO A 616 -21.10 55.99 22.12
C PRO A 616 -22.14 56.96 22.70
N SER A 617 -23.42 56.55 22.68
CA SER A 617 -24.51 57.18 23.46
C SER A 617 -25.54 56.18 23.98
N GLU A 618 -26.20 56.50 25.11
CA GLU A 618 -27.03 55.58 25.91
C GLU A 618 -28.55 55.61 25.59
N PRO A 619 -29.35 54.61 26.04
CA PRO A 619 -30.65 54.28 25.44
C PRO A 619 -31.92 54.89 26.09
N LYS A 620 -32.98 55.02 25.27
CA LYS A 620 -34.43 55.20 25.59
C LYS A 620 -35.26 55.00 24.29
N ALA A 621 -36.56 54.68 24.26
CA ALA A 621 -37.47 54.02 25.21
C ALA A 621 -38.78 53.55 24.49
N ARG A 622 -39.58 52.71 25.16
CA ARG A 622 -40.81 51.98 24.73
C ARG A 622 -41.96 52.76 24.04
N ARG A 623 -42.85 51.97 23.38
CA ARG A 623 -44.25 52.20 22.85
C ARG A 623 -44.30 52.27 21.30
N GLY A 624 -45.34 51.81 20.58
CA GLY A 624 -46.60 51.12 20.93
C GLY A 624 -47.36 50.56 19.68
N LEU A 625 -48.47 49.84 19.87
CA LEU A 625 -49.34 49.17 18.86
C LEU A 625 -50.69 49.93 18.68
N PRO A 626 -51.63 49.57 17.76
CA PRO A 626 -51.59 49.13 16.35
C PRO A 626 -52.73 49.76 15.46
N ALA A 627 -53.08 49.14 14.30
CA ALA A 627 -54.33 49.29 13.48
C ALA A 627 -54.48 50.60 12.63
N GLU A 628 -55.30 50.77 11.57
CA GLU A 628 -56.10 49.94 10.59
C GLU A 628 -56.65 50.89 9.46
N SER A 629 -57.33 50.57 8.32
CA SER A 629 -57.66 49.36 7.50
C SER A 629 -58.26 49.79 6.12
N ARG A 630 -58.35 48.87 5.13
CA ARG A 630 -59.28 48.83 3.94
C ARG A 630 -59.26 50.00 2.89
N THR A 631 -59.74 49.91 1.62
CA THR A 631 -60.01 48.87 0.58
C THR A 631 -60.17 49.54 -0.83
N ASP A 632 -60.37 48.75 -1.91
CA ASP A 632 -61.17 49.03 -3.15
C ASP A 632 -60.59 49.72 -4.43
N THR A 633 -60.24 48.88 -5.45
CA THR A 633 -60.82 48.70 -6.83
C THR A 633 -61.08 49.88 -7.83
N PRO A 634 -61.46 49.69 -9.14
CA PRO A 634 -61.08 48.68 -10.17
C PRO A 634 -60.88 49.17 -11.66
N ASN A 635 -60.11 48.39 -12.45
CA ASN A 635 -60.30 47.87 -13.85
C ASN A 635 -60.91 48.68 -15.05
N THR A 636 -60.28 48.58 -16.25
CA THR A 636 -60.85 48.64 -17.65
C THR A 636 -59.74 48.45 -18.74
N SER A 637 -59.94 48.26 -20.07
CA SER A 637 -60.89 47.43 -20.89
C SER A 637 -60.65 47.56 -22.44
N LEU A 638 -60.82 46.46 -23.23
CA LEU A 638 -61.25 46.39 -24.67
C LEU A 638 -60.30 46.91 -25.81
N MET A 639 -60.34 46.53 -27.13
CA MET A 639 -60.85 45.38 -27.95
C MET A 639 -60.43 45.56 -29.45
N ASN A 640 -60.42 44.51 -30.34
CA ASN A 640 -60.87 44.51 -31.78
C ASN A 640 -60.43 43.27 -32.63
N TYR A 641 -60.83 43.19 -33.92
CA TYR A 641 -61.14 41.93 -34.66
C TYR A 641 -60.91 41.95 -36.22
N SER A 642 -61.10 40.81 -36.91
CA SER A 642 -61.18 40.54 -38.40
C SER A 642 -59.86 40.48 -39.22
N GLY A 643 -59.75 39.77 -40.38
CA GLY A 643 -60.72 39.00 -41.21
C GLY A 643 -60.10 38.00 -42.24
N GLU A 644 -60.91 37.53 -43.21
CA GLU A 644 -60.77 36.35 -44.14
C GLU A 644 -60.49 36.77 -45.64
N PRO A 645 -60.52 35.94 -46.74
CA PRO A 645 -60.42 34.46 -46.99
C PRO A 645 -59.62 34.01 -48.29
N SER A 646 -59.74 32.71 -48.66
CA SER A 646 -59.89 32.08 -50.02
C SER A 646 -58.73 31.60 -50.98
N GLU A 647 -58.71 30.27 -51.19
CA GLU A 647 -58.76 29.46 -52.46
C GLU A 647 -57.64 29.28 -53.55
N ALA A 648 -57.63 28.03 -54.11
CA ALA A 648 -57.46 27.61 -55.53
C ALA A 648 -56.09 27.16 -56.19
N LYS A 649 -55.82 25.83 -56.09
CA LYS A 649 -55.63 24.81 -57.19
C LYS A 649 -54.51 24.86 -58.28
N ASN A 650 -54.13 23.62 -58.71
CA ASN A 650 -53.56 23.17 -60.01
C ASN A 650 -52.07 23.46 -60.35
N GLN A 651 -51.37 22.71 -61.24
CA GLN A 651 -51.30 21.24 -61.56
C GLN A 651 -50.23 20.99 -62.67
N ILE A 652 -49.67 19.76 -62.80
CA ILE A 652 -49.07 19.17 -64.06
C ILE A 652 -47.73 19.83 -64.54
N ASN A 653 -46.71 19.23 -65.20
CA ASN A 653 -46.30 17.89 -65.73
C ASN A 653 -44.76 17.71 -65.43
N VAL A 654 -44.11 16.55 -65.23
CA VAL A 654 -43.86 15.31 -66.02
C VAL A 654 -42.78 15.40 -67.13
N GLU A 655 -41.72 14.59 -67.00
CA GLU A 655 -40.80 13.94 -67.99
C GLU A 655 -39.38 13.78 -67.38
N ASN A 656 -38.92 12.59 -66.97
CA ASN A 656 -38.37 11.45 -67.75
C ASN A 656 -36.91 11.59 -68.25
N LYS A 657 -35.97 10.96 -67.51
CA LYS A 657 -35.08 9.90 -68.06
C LYS A 657 -34.28 9.12 -66.99
N LYS A 658 -34.52 7.80 -66.97
CA LYS A 658 -33.65 6.74 -66.42
C LYS A 658 -32.57 6.41 -67.50
N PRO A 659 -31.48 5.60 -67.25
CA PRO A 659 -31.56 4.35 -66.46
C PRO A 659 -30.31 3.84 -65.71
N ARG A 660 -30.60 2.85 -64.82
CA ARG A 660 -29.75 1.66 -64.48
C ARG A 660 -28.44 1.90 -63.71
N LYS A 661 -27.93 0.96 -62.90
CA LYS A 661 -28.34 -0.43 -62.53
C LYS A 661 -28.33 -0.58 -60.98
N GLU A 662 -29.25 -1.33 -60.35
CA GLU A 662 -29.08 -2.70 -59.79
C GLU A 662 -27.88 -2.88 -58.84
N MET A 663 -27.92 -3.53 -57.66
CA MET A 663 -28.92 -4.20 -56.79
C MET A 663 -28.23 -4.37 -55.41
N GLY A 664 -28.85 -4.63 -54.24
CA GLY A 664 -30.23 -4.77 -53.75
C GLY A 664 -30.14 -4.80 -52.19
N GLU A 665 -31.10 -4.26 -51.43
CA GLU A 665 -32.30 -4.95 -50.91
C GLU A 665 -32.01 -6.18 -50.01
N ASN A 666 -32.68 -6.42 -48.88
CA ASN A 666 -33.59 -5.61 -48.03
C ASN A 666 -33.70 -6.30 -46.64
N GLY A 667 -34.03 -5.58 -45.57
CA GLY A 667 -34.21 -6.20 -44.23
C GLY A 667 -34.43 -5.22 -43.08
N SER A 668 -35.67 -4.79 -42.86
CA SER A 668 -36.05 -3.84 -41.79
C SER A 668 -36.55 -4.54 -40.52
N LEU A 669 -36.17 -4.03 -39.33
CA LEU A 669 -37.02 -3.75 -38.15
C LEU A 669 -36.20 -3.73 -36.83
N GLY A 670 -36.47 -2.79 -35.91
CA GLY A 670 -36.13 -2.95 -34.48
C GLY A 670 -35.59 -1.73 -33.70
N SER A 671 -36.46 -1.12 -32.89
CA SER A 671 -36.19 -0.38 -31.62
C SER A 671 -34.97 0.56 -31.47
N LEU A 672 -35.27 1.86 -31.51
CA LEU A 672 -34.88 2.91 -30.53
C LEU A 672 -33.73 2.63 -29.53
N GLY A 673 -32.66 3.41 -29.62
CA GLY A 673 -31.64 3.59 -28.56
C GLY A 673 -30.78 4.85 -28.81
N SER A 674 -30.55 5.67 -27.79
CA SER A 674 -29.99 7.02 -27.93
C SER A 674 -28.52 7.04 -28.39
N PRO A 675 -28.12 7.97 -29.29
CA PRO A 675 -26.72 8.20 -29.62
C PRO A 675 -25.99 9.02 -28.53
N HIS A 676 -24.78 8.59 -28.18
CA HIS A 676 -23.79 9.41 -27.48
C HIS A 676 -22.50 9.43 -28.29
N ALA A 677 -22.29 10.52 -29.03
CA ALA A 677 -21.07 10.88 -29.74
C ALA A 677 -21.09 12.41 -29.91
N GLY A 678 -19.97 13.13 -29.96
CA GLY A 678 -18.57 12.67 -29.92
C GLY A 678 -17.66 13.87 -30.18
N GLY A 679 -17.76 14.91 -29.35
CA GLY A 679 -17.10 16.20 -29.57
C GLY A 679 -15.64 16.21 -29.14
N GLN A 680 -14.74 16.60 -30.05
CA GLN A 680 -13.37 16.93 -29.73
C GLN A 680 -13.33 18.20 -28.84
N LYS A 681 -12.42 18.23 -27.86
CA LYS A 681 -12.20 19.40 -27.00
C LYS A 681 -10.98 20.18 -27.51
N GLU A 682 -11.23 21.22 -28.30
CA GLU A 682 -10.22 22.26 -28.55
C GLU A 682 -10.25 23.32 -27.43
N PRO A 683 -9.11 23.93 -27.07
CA PRO A 683 -9.11 25.09 -26.18
C PRO A 683 -9.70 26.30 -26.90
N LEU A 684 -10.43 27.16 -26.18
CA LEU A 684 -11.16 28.31 -26.75
C LEU A 684 -10.23 29.29 -27.52
N SER A 685 -8.95 29.32 -27.19
CA SER A 685 -7.91 30.12 -27.87
C SER A 685 -7.56 29.63 -29.29
N ALA A 686 -7.92 28.40 -29.67
CA ALA A 686 -7.64 27.88 -31.02
C ALA A 686 -8.62 28.41 -32.09
N VAL A 687 -9.77 28.95 -31.67
CA VAL A 687 -10.85 29.43 -32.55
C VAL A 687 -10.77 30.95 -32.79
N LEU A 688 -9.86 31.66 -32.09
CA LEU A 688 -9.77 33.12 -32.06
C LEU A 688 -8.37 33.59 -32.47
N ALA A 689 -8.21 33.97 -33.73
CA ALA A 689 -7.09 34.79 -34.16
C ALA A 689 -7.22 36.21 -33.58
N PRO A 690 -6.12 36.96 -33.35
CA PRO A 690 -6.19 38.37 -32.97
C PRO A 690 -7.04 39.16 -33.98
N GLY A 691 -8.03 39.92 -33.49
CA GLY A 691 -8.96 40.69 -34.33
C GLY A 691 -10.20 39.92 -34.85
N GLN A 692 -10.49 38.70 -34.39
CA GLN A 692 -11.73 37.99 -34.79
C GLN A 692 -12.73 37.79 -33.65
N SER A 693 -13.79 38.62 -33.64
CA SER A 693 -14.94 38.48 -32.73
C SER A 693 -15.91 37.40 -33.22
N ALA A 694 -15.76 36.17 -32.73
CA ALA A 694 -16.60 35.03 -33.10
C ALA A 694 -18.01 35.04 -32.47
N THR A 695 -18.85 36.00 -32.85
CA THR A 695 -20.30 36.06 -32.54
C THR A 695 -20.71 36.11 -31.06
N LEU A 696 -20.18 37.08 -30.31
CA LEU A 696 -20.81 37.53 -29.05
C LEU A 696 -22.31 37.82 -29.21
N GLY A 697 -22.74 38.30 -30.40
CA GLY A 697 -24.15 38.54 -30.75
C GLY A 697 -25.09 37.32 -30.71
N LYS A 698 -24.59 36.09 -30.48
CA LYS A 698 -25.42 34.89 -30.21
C LYS A 698 -25.71 34.64 -28.73
N LEU A 699 -24.96 35.27 -27.81
CA LEU A 699 -25.18 35.18 -26.36
C LEU A 699 -25.85 36.45 -25.85
N ARG A 700 -27.14 36.60 -26.17
CA ARG A 700 -28.00 37.72 -25.70
C ARG A 700 -28.44 37.59 -24.22
N ASP A 701 -27.92 36.60 -23.51
CA ASP A 701 -28.21 36.35 -22.10
C ASP A 701 -26.90 36.16 -21.31
N ILE A 702 -26.82 36.82 -20.16
CA ILE A 702 -25.63 36.89 -19.29
C ILE A 702 -25.32 35.54 -18.63
N GLU A 703 -26.35 34.76 -18.27
CA GLU A 703 -26.18 33.42 -17.72
C GLU A 703 -25.56 32.49 -18.76
N GLY A 704 -25.91 32.65 -20.04
CA GLY A 704 -25.31 31.96 -21.18
C GLY A 704 -23.80 32.17 -21.28
N VAL A 705 -23.35 33.42 -21.19
CA VAL A 705 -21.91 33.76 -21.14
C VAL A 705 -21.25 33.15 -19.90
N ALA A 706 -21.86 33.32 -18.72
CA ALA A 706 -21.36 32.78 -17.47
C ALA A 706 -21.30 31.22 -17.45
N ARG A 707 -22.18 30.55 -18.18
CA ARG A 707 -22.25 29.08 -18.33
C ARG A 707 -21.06 28.55 -19.14
N GLU A 708 -20.68 29.21 -20.24
CA GLU A 708 -19.48 28.84 -21.00
C GLU A 708 -18.18 29.23 -20.29
N LEU A 709 -18.14 30.40 -19.62
CA LEU A 709 -16.99 30.79 -18.81
C LEU A 709 -16.71 29.80 -17.65
N ARG A 710 -17.75 29.23 -17.03
CA ARG A 710 -17.58 28.14 -16.05
C ARG A 710 -17.11 26.83 -16.69
N ARG A 711 -17.52 26.51 -17.92
CA ARG A 711 -17.02 25.35 -18.70
C ARG A 711 -15.54 25.50 -19.08
N ALA A 712 -15.04 26.72 -19.27
CA ALA A 712 -13.62 27.00 -19.52
C ALA A 712 -12.72 26.73 -18.29
N GLY A 713 -13.28 26.52 -17.10
CA GLY A 713 -12.62 25.91 -15.93
C GLY A 713 -11.60 26.77 -15.17
N SER A 714 -11.01 27.80 -15.78
CA SER A 714 -9.99 28.65 -15.15
C SER A 714 -10.56 29.55 -14.03
N GLY A 715 -9.70 29.92 -13.08
CA GLY A 715 -10.06 30.84 -11.98
C GLY A 715 -10.62 32.18 -12.46
N PRO A 716 -9.95 32.91 -13.38
CA PRO A 716 -10.47 34.15 -13.95
C PRO A 716 -11.81 33.98 -14.66
N ALA A 717 -12.02 32.90 -15.43
CA ALA A 717 -13.27 32.68 -16.13
C ALA A 717 -14.43 32.39 -15.16
N LYS A 718 -14.19 31.61 -14.09
CA LYS A 718 -15.15 31.38 -13.01
C LYS A 718 -15.53 32.66 -12.27
N MET A 719 -14.55 33.53 -11.97
CA MET A 719 -14.82 34.82 -11.32
C MET A 719 -15.51 35.82 -12.26
N LEU A 720 -15.18 35.84 -13.55
CA LEU A 720 -15.86 36.67 -14.54
C LEU A 720 -17.32 36.23 -14.72
N ALA A 721 -17.59 34.92 -14.75
CA ALA A 721 -18.95 34.39 -14.74
C ALA A 721 -19.74 34.87 -13.50
N ALA A 722 -19.14 34.76 -12.31
CA ALA A 722 -19.78 35.20 -11.07
C ALA A 722 -20.00 36.71 -11.00
N TYR A 723 -19.07 37.52 -11.53
CA TYR A 723 -19.22 38.97 -11.63
C TYR A 723 -20.35 39.34 -12.61
N LEU A 724 -20.36 38.77 -13.81
CA LEU A 724 -21.38 39.06 -14.83
C LEU A 724 -22.80 38.74 -14.35
N GLU A 725 -23.01 37.61 -13.66
CA GLU A 725 -24.33 37.21 -13.15
C GLU A 725 -24.90 38.14 -12.07
N LYS A 726 -24.03 38.71 -11.22
CA LYS A 726 -24.40 39.70 -10.19
C LYS A 726 -23.24 40.68 -9.97
N PRO A 727 -23.17 41.77 -10.75
CA PRO A 727 -22.08 42.74 -10.62
C PRO A 727 -22.09 43.38 -9.22
N ASN A 728 -21.00 43.22 -8.48
CA ASN A 728 -20.73 43.97 -7.26
C ASN A 728 -19.21 44.18 -7.09
N ARG A 729 -18.83 45.15 -6.25
CA ARG A 729 -17.44 45.56 -6.01
C ARG A 729 -16.57 44.39 -5.50
N GLU A 730 -17.11 43.58 -4.59
CA GLU A 730 -16.43 42.38 -4.04
C GLU A 730 -16.06 41.36 -5.13
N ARG A 731 -16.98 41.06 -6.05
CA ARG A 731 -16.75 40.14 -7.18
C ARG A 731 -15.80 40.73 -8.21
N LEU A 732 -15.82 42.05 -8.42
CA LEU A 732 -14.83 42.73 -9.26
C LEU A 732 -13.43 42.63 -8.65
N MET A 733 -13.31 42.85 -7.33
CA MET A 733 -12.06 42.63 -6.59
C MET A 733 -11.55 41.18 -6.76
N TYR A 734 -12.40 40.17 -6.53
CA TYR A 734 -12.00 38.77 -6.70
C TYR A 734 -11.62 38.41 -8.14
N LEU A 735 -12.29 38.98 -9.14
CA LEU A 735 -11.90 38.86 -10.55
C LEU A 735 -10.52 39.48 -10.80
N THR A 736 -10.27 40.71 -10.34
CA THR A 736 -8.96 41.38 -10.45
C THR A 736 -7.86 40.54 -9.79
N ARG A 737 -8.11 39.98 -8.59
CA ARG A 737 -7.16 39.06 -7.92
C ARG A 737 -6.89 37.81 -8.74
N ALA A 738 -7.93 37.17 -9.28
CA ALA A 738 -7.79 35.96 -10.09
C ALA A 738 -6.99 36.23 -11.37
N VAL A 739 -7.20 37.39 -12.02
CA VAL A 739 -6.46 37.82 -13.21
C VAL A 739 -4.98 38.09 -12.90
N LEU A 740 -4.67 38.79 -11.81
CA LEU A 740 -3.27 39.04 -11.39
C LEU A 740 -2.53 37.72 -11.09
N VAL A 741 -3.14 36.82 -10.32
CA VAL A 741 -2.57 35.50 -10.02
C VAL A 741 -2.39 34.67 -11.29
N ALA A 742 -3.34 34.70 -12.23
CA ALA A 742 -3.21 34.00 -13.52
C ALA A 742 -2.15 34.60 -14.45
N ARG A 743 -1.71 35.83 -14.21
CA ARG A 743 -0.59 36.51 -14.90
C ARG A 743 0.76 36.32 -14.20
N GLY A 744 0.78 35.65 -13.04
CA GLY A 744 1.99 35.52 -12.20
C GLY A 744 2.36 36.79 -11.43
N GLU A 745 1.48 37.78 -11.37
CA GLU A 745 1.70 39.04 -10.68
C GLU A 745 1.34 38.92 -9.18
N ALA A 746 2.16 39.52 -8.31
CA ALA A 746 1.98 39.40 -6.87
C ALA A 746 0.69 40.13 -6.41
N PRO A 747 -0.28 39.45 -5.75
CA PRO A 747 -1.57 40.04 -5.40
C PRO A 747 -1.52 40.93 -4.14
N ALA A 748 -0.45 41.71 -3.96
CA ALA A 748 -0.33 42.68 -2.87
C ALA A 748 -0.97 44.01 -3.27
N GLY A 749 -1.84 44.58 -2.43
CA GLY A 749 -2.59 45.82 -2.75
C GLY A 749 -3.67 45.68 -3.82
N TRP A 750 -4.06 44.44 -4.16
CA TRP A 750 -5.10 44.11 -5.14
C TRP A 750 -6.45 44.80 -4.85
N GLU A 751 -6.79 45.09 -3.59
CA GLU A 751 -8.00 45.82 -3.24
C GLU A 751 -8.04 47.22 -3.89
N GLY A 752 -6.89 47.92 -3.95
CA GLY A 752 -6.78 49.23 -4.59
C GLY A 752 -6.84 49.17 -6.12
N LEU A 753 -6.36 48.07 -6.73
CA LEU A 753 -6.43 47.87 -8.18
C LEU A 753 -7.87 47.64 -8.67
N ALA A 754 -8.77 47.12 -7.82
CA ALA A 754 -10.17 46.96 -8.19
C ALA A 754 -10.86 48.30 -8.48
N GLY A 755 -10.58 49.35 -7.71
CA GLY A 755 -11.08 50.70 -7.99
C GLY A 755 -10.52 51.31 -9.28
N ALA A 756 -9.27 50.97 -9.64
CA ALA A 756 -8.69 51.35 -10.93
C ALA A 756 -9.33 50.58 -12.11
N VAL A 757 -9.69 49.31 -11.92
CA VAL A 757 -10.45 48.51 -12.91
C VAL A 757 -11.88 49.00 -13.05
N GLU A 758 -12.52 49.41 -11.96
CA GLU A 758 -13.88 50.00 -11.94
C GLU A 758 -13.89 51.36 -12.67
N ALA A 759 -12.92 52.23 -12.38
CA ALA A 759 -12.73 53.50 -13.10
C ALA A 759 -12.37 53.29 -14.59
N ALA A 760 -11.57 52.26 -14.92
CA ALA A 760 -11.25 51.92 -16.30
C ALA A 760 -12.49 51.39 -17.05
N ALA A 761 -13.30 50.53 -16.44
CA ALA A 761 -14.55 50.02 -17.02
C ALA A 761 -15.65 51.09 -17.15
N ALA A 762 -15.53 52.19 -16.40
CA ALA A 762 -16.40 53.37 -16.49
C ALA A 762 -15.89 54.45 -17.47
N ASN A 763 -14.66 54.33 -18.01
CA ASN A 763 -14.12 55.29 -18.97
C ASN A 763 -14.76 55.08 -20.37
N PRO A 764 -15.42 56.09 -20.98
CA PRO A 764 -15.96 55.99 -22.35
C PRO A 764 -14.95 55.57 -23.43
N ASP A 765 -13.65 55.84 -23.25
CA ASP A 765 -12.60 55.42 -24.19
C ASP A 765 -12.34 53.90 -24.16
N ASN A 766 -12.66 53.23 -23.03
CA ASN A 766 -12.61 51.78 -22.92
C ASN A 766 -13.96 51.20 -23.39
N HIS A 767 -14.11 51.15 -24.70
CA HIS A 767 -15.40 50.93 -25.36
C HIS A 767 -16.14 49.65 -24.92
N PRO A 768 -17.49 49.70 -24.81
CA PRO A 768 -18.31 48.58 -24.36
C PRO A 768 -18.43 47.46 -25.41
N ILE A 769 -18.83 46.27 -24.95
CA ILE A 769 -19.12 45.11 -25.81
C ILE A 769 -20.18 45.49 -26.86
N GLY A 770 -19.79 45.52 -28.12
CA GLY A 770 -20.64 45.93 -29.25
C GLY A 770 -20.30 47.30 -29.85
N CYS A 771 -19.19 47.94 -29.47
CA CYS A 771 -18.67 49.09 -30.21
C CYS A 771 -17.95 48.64 -31.49
N GLU A 772 -18.13 49.41 -32.57
CA GLU A 772 -17.61 49.14 -33.93
C GLU A 772 -16.67 50.27 -34.39
N CYS A 773 -15.95 50.93 -33.47
CA CYS A 773 -14.98 51.96 -33.82
C CYS A 773 -13.67 51.36 -34.37
N GLU A 774 -12.97 52.12 -35.21
CA GLU A 774 -11.74 51.70 -35.90
C GLU A 774 -10.55 51.40 -34.96
N GLY A 775 -10.66 51.77 -33.67
CA GLY A 775 -9.70 51.41 -32.61
C GLY A 775 -10.07 50.19 -31.77
N CYS A 776 -11.20 49.52 -32.03
CA CYS A 776 -11.67 48.34 -31.30
C CYS A 776 -12.13 47.17 -32.19
N LEU A 777 -12.17 47.37 -33.51
CA LEU A 777 -12.25 46.32 -34.54
C LEU A 777 -10.87 45.70 -34.80
#